data_AF-A0A3B4TGP0-F1
#
_entry.id   AF-A0A3B4TGP0-F1
#
_cell.length_a   1.000
_cell.length_b   1.000
_cell.length_c   1.000
_cell.angle_alpha   90.00
_cell.angle_beta   90.00
_cell.angle_gamma   90.00
#
_symmetry.space_group_name_H-M   'P 1'
#
loop_
_entity.id
_entity.type
_entity.pdbx_description
1 polymer ?
#
loop_
_entity_poly.entity_id
_entity_poly.type
_entity_poly.pdbx_seq_one_letter_code
_entity_poly.pdbx_strand_id
1 'polypeptide(L)'
;MASVNPFNLSDSEEEADRRPNETVDTERSPSDGAPGPPPGNPFSPSADAEPPTLLLSGNRTSPSGEGISVSAAATSAMAGSAETRVSVDVIAAQLLRDQYILTALEFHTELLEAGRELPRLRDYFSNPGNFERQSGTPPAKDQVLGPGGPLNRAGSISTLDSLDFARYSDDGNRESDDRVAVLEFELRKAKETIQALRANLTQAAESEVPSQERKNFKSSPEIQEPIRPLEKRALNFLVNEYLLKNEYKLSSITFSDENDDQDFELWDDVGLNIPKPPDLLQLYRNCGTPLPSPRNTMDVSVGVDFGDLPGNCITQDPPKKLDLSQQQQTEVVQELEYQIGLLNNEKQSLAEQIKKLQSEIQTLKRTVSSPPPATLDLGSQNASNPSSSSTTTTTTTTTSSTDPLSVPPTDNGQYLDIRGVSEPETDPDLPSTQNTSQSHPQSHNKLKSRPPVQFDKPNRKLSPAFQQALLSFCRMCSDSRLGAEVSRIADSEESVMLMLGRCLPHIVPNVLLAKRERMVAHLCQELIPLILCTACLHPEPKERDQLLHILFNLIKRPDDEQRQMILTGCVAFARHVGPTRVEAELLPQCWEQINHKYPERRLLVAESCGALGPYLPKEIRSSLVLSMLQQMLTEDKADMVREAVVKSLGIIMGYIDDPDKYSQGFELMLLSLGDPSERVVSAVHQVFIPAFAAWTTELGTLHTALIPSLLARIEKLLMQGEHSLDEHKLHVFLSALQSLIPPLFAVVLQNAPFTSRAKLHGDIPAIEVTRFPRPASPLQDVATIIGSREMLSALLLLYDHQLEHEGTTGWDSLLWVVNQLLPQLIEIVGRINVTSSTCVHEFSRFFWRFCRTFGKIFTNTKVKPQFQEILRLSEENVDASAGNGILTKATVPIYATGVLTCYNQEEDRKLLVGFLEDVMTTLSLSHAPLDSLKASFVELGANPVYHELLLTVLWYGVVHTSALVRCTAARMFELLVKGVNETLVAQRVVPALITLSSDPEISVRISTIPAFGTIMETVTQKELLERVKMQLASFLEDPQYQDQHSLHMEIIRTFGRVGPNAEPRFRDEFVLPHLHKLALANNSQSVESKRIDIATQLFEAYSALSCCFISEEVMVNHFLPGLRCLRADMEQLSPEHEVILSSMIKECEIKVENRGMADAQGSMSIASSLVGEDAKTKFLSKMGQLTTSGAMLANVFQRKK
;
A
#
# COMPACT_ATOMS: atom_id res chain seq x y z
N MET A 1 -36.65 -17.08 18.02
CA MET A 1 -37.05 -18.46 18.38
C MET A 1 -36.86 -19.34 17.15
N ALA A 2 -36.38 -20.58 17.34
CA ALA A 2 -36.36 -21.75 16.42
C ALA A 2 -36.13 -21.49 14.90
N SER A 3 -35.07 -21.95 14.21
CA SER A 3 -34.19 -23.13 14.31
C SER A 3 -34.86 -24.50 14.11
N VAL A 4 -34.84 -25.03 12.88
CA VAL A 4 -34.88 -26.48 12.59
C VAL A 4 -34.00 -26.78 11.36
N ASN A 5 -33.06 -27.71 11.50
CA ASN A 5 -32.21 -28.26 10.43
C ASN A 5 -32.97 -29.29 9.58
N PRO A 6 -32.62 -29.48 8.30
CA PRO A 6 -32.99 -30.65 7.53
C PRO A 6 -31.76 -31.41 6.98
N PHE A 7 -31.02 -32.11 7.83
CA PHE A 7 -30.13 -33.20 7.38
C PHE A 7 -29.99 -34.25 8.48
N ASN A 8 -30.67 -35.39 8.31
CA ASN A 8 -30.21 -36.66 8.86
C ASN A 8 -30.94 -37.83 8.19
N LEU A 9 -30.16 -38.84 7.78
CA LEU A 9 -30.57 -40.23 7.51
C LEU A 9 -31.52 -40.47 6.31
N SER A 10 -31.46 -41.61 5.62
CA SER A 10 -30.39 -42.60 5.39
C SER A 10 -30.88 -43.53 4.27
N ASP A 11 -30.00 -44.43 3.83
CA ASP A 11 -30.30 -45.69 3.14
C ASP A 11 -30.70 -45.54 1.65
N SER A 12 -29.84 -45.92 0.71
CA SER A 12 -29.36 -47.29 0.37
C SER A 12 -30.39 -48.05 -0.47
N GLU A 13 -30.07 -48.26 -1.74
CA GLU A 13 -30.39 -49.53 -2.40
C GLU A 13 -29.37 -49.82 -3.51
N GLU A 14 -28.97 -51.09 -3.58
CA GLU A 14 -27.83 -51.61 -4.31
C GLU A 14 -28.33 -52.46 -5.50
N GLU A 15 -27.61 -52.38 -6.61
CA GLU A 15 -27.47 -53.40 -7.66
C GLU A 15 -28.64 -53.94 -8.54
N ALA A 16 -28.22 -54.24 -9.77
CA ALA A 16 -28.59 -55.38 -10.62
C ALA A 16 -29.80 -55.30 -11.58
N ASP A 17 -29.46 -55.07 -12.84
CA ASP A 17 -29.85 -55.89 -14.01
C ASP A 17 -31.34 -56.14 -14.33
N ARG A 18 -31.80 -55.51 -15.42
CA ARG A 18 -31.97 -56.20 -16.73
C ARG A 18 -32.42 -55.28 -17.87
N ARG A 19 -31.69 -55.34 -19.00
CA ARG A 19 -32.20 -55.07 -20.36
C ARG A 19 -32.95 -56.30 -20.89
N PRO A 20 -33.63 -56.24 -22.04
CA PRO A 20 -34.54 -55.19 -22.55
C PRO A 20 -35.89 -55.79 -23.00
N ASN A 21 -36.86 -54.94 -23.39
CA ASN A 21 -37.60 -55.17 -24.63
C ASN A 21 -38.39 -53.93 -25.09
N GLU A 22 -38.54 -53.82 -26.41
CA GLU A 22 -39.23 -52.74 -27.10
C GLU A 22 -40.75 -52.96 -27.14
N THR A 23 -41.50 -51.86 -27.25
CA THR A 23 -42.81 -51.61 -27.90
C THR A 23 -43.66 -50.66 -27.04
N VAL A 24 -43.82 -49.38 -27.42
CA VAL A 24 -44.65 -48.82 -28.51
C VAL A 24 -46.10 -48.61 -28.07
N ASP A 25 -46.53 -47.34 -28.18
CA ASP A 25 -47.89 -46.81 -28.34
C ASP A 25 -48.90 -46.69 -27.15
N THR A 26 -49.12 -45.42 -26.78
CA THR A 26 -50.38 -44.67 -27.05
C THR A 26 -51.54 -44.65 -26.02
N GLU A 27 -51.82 -43.41 -25.60
CA GLU A 27 -53.09 -42.78 -25.16
C GLU A 27 -53.91 -43.23 -23.91
N ARG A 28 -54.09 -42.23 -23.04
CA ARG A 28 -55.35 -41.73 -22.45
C ARG A 28 -56.27 -42.63 -21.59
N SER A 29 -56.29 -42.25 -20.29
CA SER A 29 -57.53 -41.90 -19.55
C SER A 29 -58.48 -43.07 -19.16
N PRO A 30 -59.52 -42.88 -18.31
CA PRO A 30 -60.01 -41.63 -17.68
C PRO A 30 -60.22 -41.68 -16.15
N SER A 31 -60.70 -40.54 -15.62
CA SER A 31 -61.49 -40.41 -14.38
C SER A 31 -62.74 -41.33 -14.42
N ASP A 32 -63.44 -41.68 -13.33
CA ASP A 32 -64.08 -40.78 -12.36
C ASP A 32 -64.72 -41.60 -11.22
N GLY A 33 -65.07 -41.00 -10.06
CA GLY A 33 -65.78 -41.74 -9.00
C GLY A 33 -65.73 -41.21 -7.56
N ALA A 34 -66.42 -40.11 -7.27
CA ALA A 34 -66.90 -39.75 -5.92
C ALA A 34 -68.00 -40.75 -5.43
N PRO A 35 -68.54 -40.77 -4.16
CA PRO A 35 -68.68 -39.63 -3.24
C PRO A 35 -68.71 -39.85 -1.69
N GLY A 36 -68.55 -38.76 -0.94
CA GLY A 36 -69.39 -38.47 0.26
C GLY A 36 -68.82 -38.71 1.69
N PRO A 37 -69.42 -38.08 2.75
CA PRO A 37 -68.78 -37.82 4.06
C PRO A 37 -69.61 -38.35 5.28
N PRO A 38 -69.61 -37.71 6.48
CA PRO A 38 -68.66 -37.74 7.61
C PRO A 38 -69.23 -38.48 8.88
N PRO A 39 -68.51 -38.53 10.03
CA PRO A 39 -68.95 -37.74 11.23
C PRO A 39 -67.80 -37.39 12.24
N GLY A 40 -68.12 -36.86 13.45
CA GLY A 40 -67.15 -36.54 14.53
C GLY A 40 -67.71 -36.54 15.96
N ASN A 41 -67.12 -35.73 16.88
CA ASN A 41 -67.50 -35.43 18.31
C ASN A 41 -67.00 -36.45 19.41
N PRO A 42 -66.97 -36.15 20.77
CA PRO A 42 -67.70 -35.10 21.55
C PRO A 42 -67.13 -34.49 22.92
N PHE A 43 -67.87 -33.51 23.52
CA PHE A 43 -68.23 -33.21 24.96
C PHE A 43 -67.36 -32.47 26.08
N SER A 44 -67.77 -31.21 26.46
CA SER A 44 -68.12 -30.56 27.82
C SER A 44 -67.19 -30.55 29.11
N PRO A 45 -67.48 -29.83 30.26
CA PRO A 45 -68.00 -28.45 30.61
C PRO A 45 -67.18 -27.69 31.75
N SER A 46 -67.77 -26.74 32.55
CA SER A 46 -67.10 -25.63 33.32
C SER A 46 -67.61 -25.25 34.76
N ALA A 47 -66.78 -24.70 35.69
CA ALA A 47 -67.11 -23.71 36.80
C ALA A 47 -65.94 -23.28 37.77
N ASP A 48 -66.05 -22.06 38.38
CA ASP A 48 -65.54 -21.47 39.67
C ASP A 48 -64.04 -21.15 40.07
N ALA A 49 -63.86 -19.88 40.52
CA ALA A 49 -63.08 -19.26 41.64
C ALA A 49 -61.53 -19.42 41.94
N GLU A 50 -60.90 -18.29 42.37
CA GLU A 50 -59.58 -18.14 43.06
C GLU A 50 -59.59 -18.66 44.54
N PRO A 51 -58.46 -19.03 45.25
CA PRO A 51 -57.23 -18.22 45.50
C PRO A 51 -55.87 -19.05 45.63
N PRO A 52 -54.88 -18.84 46.55
CA PRO A 52 -53.52 -18.40 46.14
C PRO A 52 -52.27 -19.25 46.60
N THR A 53 -51.07 -18.76 46.22
CA THR A 53 -49.69 -18.97 46.81
C THR A 53 -48.80 -20.20 46.51
N LEU A 54 -47.52 -19.88 46.21
CA LEU A 54 -46.24 -20.62 46.34
C LEU A 54 -45.82 -21.78 45.37
N LEU A 55 -44.64 -21.56 44.76
CA LEU A 55 -43.53 -22.48 44.41
C LEU A 55 -43.72 -23.67 43.43
N LEU A 56 -42.80 -23.70 42.44
CA LEU A 56 -42.25 -24.84 41.66
C LEU A 56 -43.14 -25.57 40.59
N SER A 57 -42.61 -25.55 39.35
CA SER A 57 -42.79 -26.52 38.24
C SER A 57 -44.11 -26.57 37.42
N GLY A 58 -44.00 -26.72 36.08
CA GLY A 58 -45.04 -27.33 35.22
C GLY A 58 -45.72 -26.50 34.10
N ASN A 59 -45.51 -26.91 32.84
CA ASN A 59 -46.32 -26.81 31.60
C ASN A 59 -47.49 -25.80 31.34
N ARG A 60 -47.54 -25.36 30.04
CA ARG A 60 -48.68 -25.08 29.10
C ARG A 60 -49.30 -23.66 28.89
N THR A 61 -49.30 -23.25 27.59
CA THR A 61 -50.30 -22.50 26.76
C THR A 61 -50.73 -21.02 27.00
N SER A 62 -50.80 -20.25 25.90
CA SER A 62 -51.39 -18.89 25.67
C SER A 62 -52.90 -18.94 25.29
N PRO A 63 -53.65 -17.89 24.80
CA PRO A 63 -53.42 -16.41 24.61
C PRO A 63 -54.66 -15.47 24.91
N SER A 64 -54.58 -14.15 24.58
CA SER A 64 -55.68 -13.16 24.29
C SER A 64 -56.67 -12.73 25.43
N GLY A 65 -57.38 -11.58 25.44
CA GLY A 65 -57.40 -10.35 24.61
C GLY A 65 -58.62 -9.41 24.92
N GLU A 66 -58.47 -8.10 24.67
CA GLU A 66 -59.50 -7.02 24.50
C GLU A 66 -60.38 -6.47 25.67
N GLY A 67 -60.64 -5.15 25.58
CA GLY A 67 -61.56 -4.38 26.43
C GLY A 67 -61.57 -2.88 26.07
N ILE A 68 -62.46 -2.45 25.18
CA ILE A 68 -62.44 -1.13 24.50
C ILE A 68 -63.48 -0.14 25.07
N SER A 69 -63.10 1.15 25.18
CA SER A 69 -64.02 2.30 24.98
C SER A 69 -63.22 3.44 24.31
N VAL A 70 -63.51 3.84 23.06
CA VAL A 70 -64.61 4.72 22.57
C VAL A 70 -64.45 6.16 23.11
N SER A 71 -64.27 7.23 22.32
CA SER A 71 -64.45 7.43 20.86
C SER A 71 -63.67 8.64 20.28
N ALA A 72 -63.49 8.66 18.95
CA ALA A 72 -63.66 9.77 17.98
C ALA A 72 -63.39 11.27 18.35
N ALA A 73 -62.88 12.14 17.46
CA ALA A 73 -62.36 11.99 16.09
C ALA A 73 -61.67 13.27 15.54
N ALA A 74 -60.87 13.06 14.47
CA ALA A 74 -60.74 13.89 13.25
C ALA A 74 -59.90 15.20 13.19
N THR A 75 -58.75 15.04 12.49
CA THR A 75 -58.27 15.85 11.34
C THR A 75 -58.00 17.37 11.44
N SER A 76 -56.73 17.75 11.23
CA SER A 76 -56.33 18.54 10.04
C SER A 76 -54.81 18.52 9.79
N ALA A 77 -54.41 18.40 8.52
CA ALA A 77 -53.07 18.11 8.00
C ALA A 77 -51.90 19.05 8.40
N MET A 78 -50.74 18.44 8.69
CA MET A 78 -49.48 18.59 7.92
C MET A 78 -48.47 17.51 8.38
N ALA A 79 -47.88 16.78 7.44
CA ALA A 79 -46.95 15.68 7.74
C ALA A 79 -45.51 16.05 7.40
N GLY A 80 -44.63 15.95 8.39
CA GLY A 80 -43.18 15.82 8.23
C GLY A 80 -42.71 14.61 9.03
N SER A 81 -42.01 13.68 8.40
CA SER A 81 -41.61 12.41 9.03
C SER A 81 -40.46 12.61 10.03
N ALA A 82 -40.68 12.24 11.28
CA ALA A 82 -39.62 12.15 12.28
C ALA A 82 -39.06 10.72 12.33
N GLU A 83 -37.74 10.59 12.19
CA GLU A 83 -37.03 9.32 12.35
C GLU A 83 -36.97 8.91 13.84
N THR A 84 -37.33 7.67 14.15
CA THR A 84 -37.13 7.06 15.47
C THR A 84 -35.64 6.77 15.70
N ARG A 85 -34.94 7.67 16.39
CA ARG A 85 -33.55 7.44 16.85
C ARG A 85 -33.52 6.43 18.00
N VAL A 86 -32.64 5.43 17.88
CA VAL A 86 -32.36 4.43 18.94
C VAL A 86 -31.64 5.08 20.11
N SER A 87 -31.93 4.67 21.35
CA SER A 87 -31.32 5.25 22.55
C SER A 87 -29.92 4.68 22.84
N VAL A 88 -29.03 5.55 23.33
CA VAL A 88 -27.60 5.28 23.55
C VAL A 88 -27.34 4.10 24.51
N ASP A 89 -28.14 3.94 25.57
CA ASP A 89 -28.00 2.80 26.51
C ASP A 89 -28.36 1.44 25.86
N VAL A 90 -29.25 1.41 24.87
CA VAL A 90 -29.57 0.16 24.15
C VAL A 90 -28.40 -0.27 23.28
N ILE A 91 -27.68 0.69 22.67
CA ILE A 91 -26.46 0.43 21.90
C ILE A 91 -25.36 -0.11 22.84
N ALA A 92 -25.12 0.56 23.96
CA ALA A 92 -24.16 0.11 24.98
C ALA A 92 -24.49 -1.30 25.52
N ALA A 93 -25.77 -1.58 25.79
CA ALA A 93 -26.22 -2.89 26.26
C ALA A 93 -26.07 -4.00 25.20
N GLN A 94 -26.15 -3.66 23.91
CA GLN A 94 -25.95 -4.61 22.82
C GLN A 94 -24.45 -4.88 22.57
N LEU A 95 -23.60 -3.85 22.56
CA LEU A 95 -22.14 -4.02 22.40
C LEU A 95 -21.52 -4.90 23.49
N LEU A 96 -21.93 -4.73 24.75
CA LEU A 96 -21.50 -5.60 25.86
C LEU A 96 -22.05 -7.03 25.77
N ARG A 97 -23.26 -7.22 25.21
CA ARG A 97 -23.88 -8.54 25.02
C ARG A 97 -23.18 -9.34 23.93
N ASP A 98 -22.81 -8.66 22.85
CA ASP A 98 -22.22 -9.27 21.65
C ASP A 98 -20.67 -9.35 21.74
N GLN A 99 -20.10 -9.09 22.91
CA GLN A 99 -18.66 -9.11 23.23
C GLN A 99 -17.77 -8.16 22.40
N TYR A 100 -18.33 -7.09 21.84
CA TYR A 100 -17.56 -6.01 21.21
C TYR A 100 -16.97 -5.06 22.28
N ILE A 101 -16.16 -5.62 23.18
CA ILE A 101 -15.66 -4.92 24.37
C ILE A 101 -14.74 -3.74 24.01
N LEU A 102 -13.94 -3.84 22.94
CA LEU A 102 -13.11 -2.72 22.49
C LEU A 102 -13.96 -1.56 21.97
N THR A 103 -14.96 -1.83 21.13
CA THR A 103 -15.89 -0.82 20.62
C THR A 103 -16.79 -0.25 21.73
N ALA A 104 -17.15 -1.06 22.73
CA ALA A 104 -17.85 -0.59 23.92
C ALA A 104 -16.97 0.34 24.80
N LEU A 105 -15.65 0.10 24.82
CA LEU A 105 -14.68 0.96 25.51
C LEU A 105 -14.48 2.28 24.76
N GLU A 106 -14.25 2.23 23.45
CA GLU A 106 -14.14 3.42 22.57
C GLU A 106 -15.39 4.30 22.70
N PHE A 107 -16.58 3.69 22.65
CA PHE A 107 -17.85 4.39 22.85
C PHE A 107 -18.02 4.94 24.28
N HIS A 108 -17.45 4.27 25.30
CA HIS A 108 -17.43 4.80 26.66
C HIS A 108 -16.53 6.05 26.76
N THR A 109 -15.34 6.01 26.16
CA THR A 109 -14.40 7.15 26.13
C THR A 109 -14.94 8.33 25.32
N GLU A 110 -15.52 8.10 24.14
CA GLU A 110 -16.12 9.16 23.31
C GLU A 110 -17.28 9.85 24.05
N LEU A 111 -18.11 9.08 24.76
CA LEU A 111 -19.17 9.64 25.59
C LEU A 111 -18.61 10.45 26.78
N LEU A 112 -17.55 9.98 27.44
CA LEU A 112 -16.87 10.71 28.52
C LEU A 112 -16.24 12.03 28.03
N GLU A 113 -15.58 12.02 26.86
CA GLU A 113 -15.04 13.22 26.21
C GLU A 113 -16.15 14.22 25.82
N ALA A 114 -17.31 13.71 25.41
CA ALA A 114 -18.52 14.51 25.20
C ALA A 114 -19.26 14.90 26.50
N GLY A 115 -18.68 14.63 27.68
CA GLY A 115 -19.23 14.99 28.99
C GLY A 115 -20.48 14.21 29.42
N ARG A 116 -20.70 13.01 28.87
CA ARG A 116 -21.84 12.13 29.19
C ARG A 116 -21.35 10.77 29.66
N GLU A 117 -21.72 10.35 30.85
CA GLU A 117 -21.38 9.01 31.34
C GLU A 117 -22.59 8.05 31.28
N LEU A 118 -22.40 6.87 30.70
CA LEU A 118 -23.37 5.77 30.81
C LEU A 118 -22.95 4.82 31.96
N PRO A 119 -23.74 4.70 33.04
CA PRO A 119 -23.40 3.86 34.19
C PRO A 119 -23.08 2.42 33.80
N ARG A 120 -23.81 1.85 32.83
CA ARG A 120 -23.61 0.47 32.35
C ARG A 120 -22.21 0.21 31.80
N LEU A 121 -21.62 1.17 31.07
CA LEU A 121 -20.27 1.03 30.53
C LEU A 121 -19.24 1.28 31.64
N ARG A 122 -19.39 2.36 32.42
CA ARG A 122 -18.52 2.66 33.57
C ARG A 122 -18.42 1.45 34.51
N ASP A 123 -19.55 0.91 34.94
CA ASP A 123 -19.60 -0.18 35.92
C ASP A 123 -19.04 -1.50 35.34
N TYR A 124 -19.06 -1.68 34.01
CA TYR A 124 -18.44 -2.81 33.33
C TYR A 124 -16.91 -2.67 33.25
N PHE A 125 -16.39 -1.49 32.87
CA PHE A 125 -14.96 -1.24 32.75
C PHE A 125 -14.25 -0.98 34.08
N SER A 126 -14.99 -0.56 35.12
CA SER A 126 -14.44 -0.32 36.46
C SER A 126 -14.29 -1.58 37.32
N ASN A 127 -14.68 -2.76 36.82
CA ASN A 127 -14.58 -4.02 37.55
C ASN A 127 -13.50 -4.94 36.93
N PRO A 128 -12.31 -5.08 37.56
CA PRO A 128 -11.21 -5.91 37.04
C PRO A 128 -11.61 -7.37 36.80
N GLY A 129 -12.51 -7.92 37.62
CA GLY A 129 -12.96 -9.32 37.52
C GLY A 129 -13.71 -9.66 36.22
N ASN A 130 -14.13 -8.66 35.44
CA ASN A 130 -14.68 -8.86 34.10
C ASN A 130 -13.60 -9.26 33.06
N PHE A 131 -12.32 -9.00 33.34
CA PHE A 131 -11.18 -9.26 32.45
C PHE A 131 -10.33 -10.46 32.89
N GLU A 132 -10.50 -10.94 34.12
CA GLU A 132 -9.70 -12.04 34.70
C GLU A 132 -10.13 -13.46 34.28
N ARG A 133 -11.25 -13.61 33.55
CA ARG A 133 -11.76 -14.93 33.11
C ARG A 133 -11.45 -15.25 31.63
N GLN A 134 -10.18 -15.53 31.33
CA GLN A 134 -9.79 -16.24 30.10
C GLN A 134 -8.85 -17.45 30.32
N SER A 135 -8.69 -17.91 31.57
CA SER A 135 -7.97 -19.14 31.93
C SER A 135 -8.92 -20.27 32.35
N GLY A 136 -9.79 -20.73 31.43
CA GLY A 136 -10.66 -21.89 31.65
C GLY A 136 -11.67 -22.15 30.52
N THR A 137 -11.67 -23.36 29.98
CA THR A 137 -12.72 -23.94 29.10
C THR A 137 -14.00 -24.28 29.90
N PRO A 138 -15.16 -24.67 29.30
CA PRO A 138 -15.64 -24.67 27.89
C PRO A 138 -16.86 -23.68 27.74
N PRO A 139 -17.88 -23.78 26.82
CA PRO A 139 -18.14 -24.65 25.67
C PRO A 139 -18.54 -23.88 24.36
N ALA A 140 -19.35 -24.48 23.47
CA ALA A 140 -19.66 -24.00 22.11
C ALA A 140 -21.06 -23.36 21.94
N LYS A 141 -21.13 -22.27 21.12
CA LYS A 141 -22.10 -22.06 20.00
C LYS A 141 -21.90 -20.71 19.28
N ASP A 142 -22.01 -20.75 17.95
CA ASP A 142 -22.32 -19.69 16.98
C ASP A 142 -22.14 -18.20 17.37
N GLN A 143 -21.08 -17.55 16.87
CA GLN A 143 -21.22 -16.24 16.20
C GLN A 143 -20.00 -15.80 15.37
N VAL A 144 -20.29 -14.99 14.36
CA VAL A 144 -19.43 -14.57 13.23
C VAL A 144 -18.28 -13.65 13.65
N LEU A 145 -17.08 -13.89 13.13
CA LEU A 145 -15.87 -13.07 13.35
C LEU A 145 -15.69 -11.99 12.28
N GLY A 146 -15.59 -10.73 12.74
CA GLY A 146 -14.98 -9.63 12.00
C GLY A 146 -13.45 -9.58 12.20
N PRO A 147 -12.71 -8.73 11.45
CA PRO A 147 -11.26 -8.73 11.46
C PRO A 147 -10.66 -8.04 12.69
N GLY A 148 -10.14 -8.83 13.63
CA GLY A 148 -9.46 -8.33 14.82
C GLY A 148 -8.69 -9.44 15.54
N GLY A 149 -7.48 -9.76 15.07
CA GLY A 149 -6.56 -10.66 15.77
C GLY A 149 -5.97 -10.03 17.04
N PRO A 150 -5.47 -10.84 17.99
CA PRO A 150 -4.95 -10.33 19.26
C PRO A 150 -3.75 -9.40 19.07
N LEU A 151 -3.75 -8.27 19.78
CA LEU A 151 -2.68 -7.28 19.73
C LEU A 151 -1.37 -7.85 20.30
N ASN A 152 -0.30 -7.77 19.51
CA ASN A 152 1.05 -8.06 19.99
C ASN A 152 1.46 -7.07 21.08
N ARG A 153 1.98 -7.61 22.18
CA ARG A 153 2.56 -6.82 23.28
C ARG A 153 3.82 -6.12 22.78
N ALA A 154 3.78 -4.79 22.68
CA ALA A 154 4.98 -4.00 22.42
C ALA A 154 6.00 -4.19 23.56
N GLY A 155 7.28 -4.25 23.22
CA GLY A 155 8.36 -4.57 24.16
C GLY A 155 8.71 -3.40 25.08
N SER A 156 7.90 -3.18 26.12
CA SER A 156 8.29 -2.36 27.26
C SER A 156 9.18 -3.16 28.23
N ILE A 157 10.27 -2.52 28.68
CA ILE A 157 11.25 -2.98 29.68
C ILE A 157 10.67 -3.97 30.71
N SER A 158 11.26 -5.16 30.76
CA SER A 158 11.05 -6.08 31.88
C SER A 158 11.91 -5.65 33.06
N THR A 159 11.28 -5.18 34.12
CA THR A 159 11.90 -4.90 35.42
C THR A 159 12.65 -6.14 35.91
N LEU A 160 13.96 -6.02 36.15
CA LEU A 160 14.81 -7.10 36.68
C LEU A 160 14.63 -7.26 38.20
N ASP A 161 13.40 -7.51 38.66
CA ASP A 161 13.16 -7.78 40.08
C ASP A 161 12.00 -8.78 40.32
N SER A 162 12.29 -10.05 40.06
CA SER A 162 11.58 -11.23 40.59
C SER A 162 12.44 -12.48 40.41
N LEU A 163 13.56 -12.53 41.15
CA LEU A 163 14.37 -13.74 41.31
C LEU A 163 13.69 -14.72 42.27
N ASP A 164 12.81 -15.59 41.75
CA ASP A 164 12.31 -16.72 42.54
C ASP A 164 13.17 -17.98 42.34
N PHE A 165 14.03 -18.22 43.34
CA PHE A 165 14.84 -19.43 43.49
C PHE A 165 13.97 -20.67 43.76
N ALA A 166 13.74 -21.55 42.77
CA ALA A 166 13.43 -22.97 43.04
C ALA A 166 13.47 -23.91 41.81
N ARG A 167 14.65 -24.48 41.46
CA ARG A 167 14.98 -25.92 41.59
C ARG A 167 16.16 -26.36 40.71
N TYR A 168 17.08 -27.07 41.36
CA TYR A 168 18.29 -27.68 40.77
C TYR A 168 17.99 -28.87 39.85
N SER A 169 18.73 -28.97 38.73
CA SER A 169 19.16 -30.18 38.00
C SER A 169 20.06 -29.70 36.84
N ASP A 170 21.33 -29.39 37.10
CA ASP A 170 22.46 -30.33 36.90
C ASP A 170 22.89 -30.50 35.43
N ASP A 171 23.66 -29.53 34.92
CA ASP A 171 24.70 -29.75 33.89
C ASP A 171 25.74 -28.60 33.96
N GLY A 172 26.85 -28.85 34.66
CA GLY A 172 27.82 -27.82 35.10
C GLY A 172 28.76 -27.25 34.03
N ASN A 173 28.51 -27.48 32.73
CA ASN A 173 29.47 -27.19 31.65
C ASN A 173 29.02 -26.07 30.69
N ARG A 174 27.79 -25.54 30.83
CA ARG A 174 27.33 -24.33 30.11
C ARG A 174 27.61 -23.04 30.85
N GLU A 175 27.65 -23.07 32.19
CA GLU A 175 27.93 -21.87 32.99
C GLU A 175 29.28 -21.23 32.68
N SER A 176 30.30 -22.00 32.26
CA SER A 176 31.60 -21.43 31.90
C SER A 176 31.56 -20.69 30.57
N ASP A 177 30.94 -21.27 29.55
CA ASP A 177 30.87 -20.66 28.21
C ASP A 177 29.87 -19.51 28.17
N ASP A 178 28.73 -19.63 28.87
CA ASP A 178 27.78 -18.53 29.03
C ASP A 178 28.40 -17.41 29.91
N ARG A 179 29.19 -17.73 30.95
CA ARG A 179 30.00 -16.71 31.66
C ARG A 179 31.09 -16.10 30.79
N VAL A 180 31.75 -16.85 29.92
CA VAL A 180 32.77 -16.30 29.01
C VAL A 180 32.12 -15.39 27.97
N ALA A 181 30.96 -15.77 27.42
CA ALA A 181 30.21 -14.92 26.49
C ALA A 181 29.67 -13.64 27.17
N VAL A 182 29.16 -13.75 28.40
CA VAL A 182 28.75 -12.60 29.22
C VAL A 182 29.96 -11.74 29.58
N LEU A 183 31.07 -12.31 30.04
CA LEU A 183 32.31 -11.57 30.34
C LEU A 183 32.94 -10.94 29.08
N GLU A 184 32.84 -11.55 27.91
CA GLU A 184 33.25 -10.94 26.64
C GLU A 184 32.33 -9.80 26.22
N PHE A 185 31.02 -9.94 26.43
CA PHE A 185 30.05 -8.88 26.19
C PHE A 185 30.26 -7.71 27.16
N GLU A 186 30.41 -7.99 28.46
CA GLU A 186 30.77 -7.01 29.49
C GLU A 186 32.13 -6.38 29.22
N LEU A 187 33.15 -7.12 28.78
CA LEU A 187 34.46 -6.58 28.40
C LEU A 187 34.37 -5.69 27.16
N ARG A 188 33.51 -6.04 26.19
CA ARG A 188 33.27 -5.25 24.97
C ARG A 188 32.52 -3.96 25.32
N LYS A 189 31.44 -4.06 26.09
CA LYS A 189 30.67 -2.92 26.59
C LYS A 189 31.52 -2.03 27.51
N ALA A 190 32.33 -2.60 28.40
CA ALA A 190 33.26 -1.86 29.25
C ALA A 190 34.39 -1.19 28.45
N LYS A 191 34.88 -1.79 27.36
CA LYS A 191 35.84 -1.14 26.45
C LYS A 191 35.20 0.05 25.73
N GLU A 192 33.96 -0.09 25.25
CA GLU A 192 33.18 1.01 24.68
C GLU A 192 32.90 2.10 25.71
N THR A 193 32.51 1.74 26.94
CA THR A 193 32.34 2.68 28.06
C THR A 193 33.65 3.38 28.42
N ILE A 194 34.79 2.69 28.46
CA ILE A 194 36.11 3.30 28.68
C ILE A 194 36.50 4.23 27.52
N GLN A 195 36.12 3.90 26.29
CA GLN A 195 36.39 4.72 25.11
C GLN A 195 35.50 5.98 25.07
N ALA A 196 34.23 5.86 25.44
CA ALA A 196 33.30 6.97 25.62
C ALA A 196 33.69 7.86 26.82
N LEU A 197 34.05 7.27 27.96
CA LEU A 197 34.57 8.00 29.12
C LEU A 197 35.88 8.72 28.77
N ARG A 198 36.79 8.11 28.00
CA ARG A 198 38.00 8.80 27.52
C ARG A 198 37.66 9.96 26.58
N ALA A 199 36.72 9.80 25.65
CA ALA A 199 36.28 10.88 24.77
C ALA A 199 35.65 12.05 25.56
N ASN A 200 34.80 11.74 26.54
CA ASN A 200 34.20 12.74 27.44
C ASN A 200 35.25 13.40 28.34
N LEU A 201 36.23 12.66 28.86
CA LEU A 201 37.33 13.23 29.65
C LEU A 201 38.24 14.12 28.80
N THR A 202 38.41 13.81 27.51
CA THR A 202 39.13 14.67 26.56
C THR A 202 38.36 15.96 26.28
N GLN A 203 37.04 15.90 26.05
CA GLN A 203 36.22 17.12 25.91
C GLN A 203 36.16 17.97 27.19
N ALA A 204 36.11 17.33 28.37
CA ALA A 204 36.17 18.01 29.65
C ALA A 204 37.55 18.68 29.88
N ALA A 205 38.64 18.01 29.54
CA ALA A 205 40.00 18.56 29.65
C ALA A 205 40.27 19.71 28.64
N GLU A 206 39.68 19.65 27.44
CA GLU A 206 39.72 20.76 26.47
C GLU A 206 38.91 21.99 26.93
N SER A 207 38.03 21.83 27.93
CA SER A 207 37.22 22.91 28.50
C SER A 207 37.92 23.70 29.62
N GLU A 208 39.02 23.19 30.19
CA GLU A 208 39.78 23.86 31.27
C GLU A 208 41.15 24.39 30.81
N VAL A 209 41.15 25.44 29.98
CA VAL A 209 42.33 26.30 29.80
C VAL A 209 42.10 27.66 30.49
N PRO A 210 42.78 27.97 31.61
CA PRO A 210 42.51 29.17 32.38
C PRO A 210 43.14 30.42 31.73
N SER A 211 42.31 31.28 31.15
CA SER A 211 42.71 32.64 30.73
C SER A 211 42.23 33.69 31.74
N GLN A 212 43.13 34.57 32.14
CA GLN A 212 43.03 35.40 33.34
C GLN A 212 42.18 36.67 33.17
N GLU A 213 41.54 37.07 34.28
CA GLU A 213 41.16 38.44 34.66
C GLU A 213 40.61 39.42 33.60
N ARG A 214 39.35 39.86 33.80
CA ARG A 214 39.13 41.18 34.47
C ARG A 214 37.70 41.42 34.94
N LYS A 215 37.62 41.94 36.17
CA LYS A 215 36.43 42.60 36.73
C LYS A 215 36.12 43.87 35.92
N ASN A 216 34.85 44.09 35.57
CA ASN A 216 34.17 45.38 35.72
C ASN A 216 32.67 45.27 35.36
N PHE A 217 31.80 45.47 36.35
CA PHE A 217 30.36 45.63 36.12
C PHE A 217 30.04 47.04 35.62
N LYS A 218 29.32 47.15 34.49
CA LYS A 218 28.00 47.84 34.39
C LYS A 218 27.43 47.86 32.94
N SER A 219 26.28 47.21 32.78
CA SER A 219 25.16 47.51 31.86
C SER A 219 25.39 47.66 30.34
N SER A 220 25.20 46.58 29.58
CA SER A 220 24.46 46.51 28.28
C SER A 220 24.23 45.02 27.89
N PRO A 221 23.44 44.65 26.84
CA PRO A 221 22.58 43.45 26.87
C PRO A 221 23.27 42.12 26.55
N GLU A 222 22.59 41.04 26.90
CA GLU A 222 23.15 39.70 27.03
C GLU A 222 23.53 39.01 25.70
N ILE A 223 24.79 38.56 25.67
CA ILE A 223 25.25 37.48 24.79
C ILE A 223 24.81 36.17 25.47
N GLN A 224 23.91 35.40 24.86
CA GLN A 224 23.64 34.04 25.32
C GLN A 224 24.85 33.15 24.99
N GLU A 225 25.60 32.75 26.02
CA GLU A 225 26.53 31.63 25.91
C GLU A 225 25.74 30.36 25.54
N PRO A 226 26.26 29.49 24.65
CA PRO A 226 25.61 28.23 24.33
C PRO A 226 25.62 27.30 25.55
N ILE A 227 24.45 26.70 25.85
CA ILE A 227 24.26 25.75 26.96
C ILE A 227 25.32 24.65 26.87
N ARG A 228 26.09 24.48 27.95
CA ARG A 228 27.17 23.48 28.02
C ARG A 228 26.56 22.07 28.13
N PRO A 229 27.25 21.00 27.69
CA PRO A 229 26.68 19.64 27.72
C PRO A 229 26.16 19.20 29.10
N LEU A 230 26.90 19.53 30.17
CA LEU A 230 26.51 19.27 31.56
C LEU A 230 25.26 20.07 31.98
N GLU A 231 25.15 21.33 31.54
CA GLU A 231 23.98 22.19 31.81
C GLU A 231 22.74 21.66 31.07
N LYS A 232 22.90 21.15 29.83
CA LYS A 232 21.81 20.48 29.11
C LYS A 232 21.34 19.25 29.90
N ARG A 233 22.25 18.40 30.38
CA ARG A 233 21.89 17.19 31.15
C ARG A 233 21.19 17.51 32.47
N ALA A 234 21.67 18.52 33.20
CA ALA A 234 21.03 19.01 34.42
C ALA A 234 19.60 19.53 34.17
N LEU A 235 19.41 20.31 33.10
CA LEU A 235 18.10 20.84 32.71
C LEU A 235 17.16 19.74 32.23
N ASN A 236 17.63 18.81 31.40
CA ASN A 236 16.87 17.64 30.96
C ASN A 236 16.34 16.84 32.17
N PHE A 237 17.19 16.57 33.16
CA PHE A 237 16.78 15.86 34.38
C PHE A 237 15.65 16.60 35.13
N LEU A 238 15.82 17.91 35.39
CA LEU A 238 14.84 18.71 36.13
C LEU A 238 13.52 18.91 35.37
N VAL A 239 13.56 18.98 34.04
CA VAL A 239 12.36 19.03 33.19
C VAL A 239 11.61 17.71 33.27
N ASN A 240 12.29 16.58 33.19
CA ASN A 240 11.64 15.28 33.28
C ASN A 240 11.00 15.05 34.67
N GLU A 241 11.72 15.39 35.75
CA GLU A 241 11.18 15.34 37.11
C GLU A 241 9.94 16.24 37.27
N TYR A 242 9.94 17.43 36.66
CA TYR A 242 8.78 18.32 36.66
C TYR A 242 7.58 17.72 35.92
N LEU A 243 7.79 17.09 34.75
CA LEU A 243 6.72 16.44 33.99
C LEU A 243 6.09 15.29 34.79
N LEU A 244 6.92 14.45 35.42
CA LEU A 244 6.46 13.36 36.31
C LEU A 244 5.68 13.89 37.52
N LYS A 245 6.20 14.92 38.21
CA LYS A 245 5.55 15.53 39.39
C LYS A 245 4.19 16.19 39.09
N ASN A 246 3.94 16.60 37.84
CA ASN A 246 2.67 17.20 37.41
C ASN A 246 1.80 16.22 36.59
N GLU A 247 2.04 14.92 36.73
CA GLU A 247 1.30 13.82 36.10
C GLU A 247 1.30 13.76 34.56
N TYR A 248 2.19 14.51 33.88
CA TYR A 248 2.41 14.44 32.43
C TYR A 248 3.26 13.21 32.04
N LYS A 249 2.85 12.03 32.51
CA LYS A 249 3.62 10.77 32.45
C LYS A 249 3.96 10.36 31.01
N LEU A 250 3.03 10.48 30.07
CA LEU A 250 3.28 10.15 28.66
C LEU A 250 4.33 11.08 28.03
N SER A 251 4.25 12.39 28.29
CA SER A 251 5.22 13.38 27.80
C SER A 251 6.61 13.21 28.45
N SER A 252 6.66 12.78 29.71
CA SER A 252 7.91 12.40 30.38
C SER A 252 8.56 11.18 29.69
N ILE A 253 7.79 10.13 29.42
CA ILE A 253 8.29 8.93 28.71
C ILE A 253 8.83 9.31 27.33
N THR A 254 8.05 10.04 26.52
CA THR A 254 8.51 10.49 25.19
C THR A 254 9.74 11.39 25.28
N PHE A 255 9.84 12.27 26.28
CA PHE A 255 11.01 13.13 26.49
C PHE A 255 12.27 12.34 26.86
N SER A 256 12.13 11.26 27.64
CA SER A 256 13.21 10.30 27.92
C SER A 256 13.60 9.50 26.69
N ASP A 257 12.64 8.96 25.93
CA ASP A 257 12.88 8.21 24.68
C ASP A 257 13.60 9.08 23.62
N GLU A 258 13.34 10.40 23.59
CA GLU A 258 14.02 11.36 22.71
C GLU A 258 15.44 11.76 23.18
N ASN A 259 15.85 11.38 24.40
CA ASN A 259 17.15 11.68 25.00
C ASN A 259 17.76 10.41 25.62
N ASP A 260 17.84 9.33 24.84
CA ASP A 260 18.36 8.01 25.24
C ASP A 260 19.85 7.98 25.66
N ASP A 261 20.57 9.11 25.51
CA ASP A 261 21.96 9.30 25.91
C ASP A 261 22.18 9.65 27.40
N GLN A 262 21.11 9.72 28.20
CA GLN A 262 21.13 10.11 29.61
C GLN A 262 20.18 9.26 30.48
N ASP A 263 20.64 8.85 31.66
CA ASP A 263 19.79 8.23 32.69
C ASP A 263 19.02 9.32 33.48
N PHE A 264 17.69 9.19 33.53
CA PHE A 264 16.79 10.13 34.19
C PHE A 264 16.38 9.71 35.60
N GLU A 265 16.70 8.50 36.03
CA GLU A 265 16.42 8.02 37.40
C GLU A 265 17.57 8.41 38.35
N LEU A 266 18.79 8.56 37.84
CA LEU A 266 20.01 8.81 38.61
C LEU A 266 20.62 10.20 38.31
N TRP A 267 20.56 11.11 39.30
CA TRP A 267 21.14 12.46 39.17
C TRP A 267 22.65 12.45 38.85
N ASP A 268 23.39 11.45 39.36
CA ASP A 268 24.84 11.38 39.20
C ASP A 268 25.30 11.19 37.74
N ASP A 269 24.42 10.76 36.83
CA ASP A 269 24.69 10.66 35.38
C ASP A 269 24.80 12.03 34.68
N VAL A 270 24.33 13.11 35.34
CA VAL A 270 24.54 14.50 34.90
C VAL A 270 26.04 14.86 34.90
N GLY A 271 26.83 14.23 35.78
CA GLY A 271 28.30 14.26 35.77
C GLY A 271 28.95 15.28 36.72
N LEU A 272 30.03 14.81 37.37
CA LEU A 272 30.83 15.48 38.41
C LEU A 272 30.08 15.79 39.72
N ASN A 273 30.80 15.79 40.84
CA ASN A 273 30.28 15.88 42.22
C ASN A 273 29.58 17.22 42.54
N ILE A 274 28.38 17.42 42.01
CA ILE A 274 27.54 18.60 42.22
C ILE A 274 26.23 18.14 42.89
N PRO A 275 25.88 18.63 44.10
CA PRO A 275 24.66 18.21 44.77
C PRO A 275 23.42 18.63 43.98
N LYS A 276 22.40 17.76 43.96
CA LYS A 276 21.17 17.96 43.20
C LYS A 276 20.51 19.32 43.52
N PRO A 277 20.23 20.17 42.52
CA PRO A 277 19.57 21.46 42.71
C PRO A 277 18.07 21.30 43.06
N PRO A 278 17.42 22.37 43.57
CA PRO A 278 15.97 22.39 43.79
C PRO A 278 15.17 22.14 42.50
N ASP A 279 13.89 21.76 42.64
CA ASP A 279 13.06 21.48 41.46
C ASP A 279 12.77 22.70 40.60
N LEU A 280 12.40 22.45 39.34
CA LEU A 280 12.29 23.48 38.30
C LEU A 280 11.28 24.58 38.66
N LEU A 281 10.21 24.23 39.37
CA LEU A 281 9.19 25.19 39.80
C LEU A 281 9.70 26.07 40.95
N GLN A 282 10.50 25.51 41.87
CA GLN A 282 11.16 26.25 42.93
C GLN A 282 12.29 27.15 42.40
N LEU A 283 13.06 26.69 41.41
CA LEU A 283 14.05 27.51 40.69
C LEU A 283 13.39 28.69 39.97
N TYR A 284 12.29 28.45 39.25
CA TYR A 284 11.52 29.52 38.59
C TYR A 284 10.99 30.54 39.60
N ARG A 285 10.38 30.10 40.70
CA ARG A 285 9.82 30.98 41.75
C ARG A 285 10.88 31.81 42.48
N ASN A 286 12.12 31.35 42.53
CA ASN A 286 13.20 32.02 43.28
C ASN A 286 13.98 33.06 42.47
N CYS A 287 13.71 33.23 41.16
CA CYS A 287 14.19 34.30 40.26
C CYS A 287 15.57 34.92 40.59
N GLY A 288 16.62 34.12 40.73
CA GLY A 288 17.99 34.62 40.92
C GLY A 288 18.29 35.26 42.27
N THR A 289 17.43 35.11 43.29
CA THR A 289 17.77 35.50 44.67
C THR A 289 18.82 34.53 45.22
N PRO A 290 20.01 34.98 45.68
CA PRO A 290 21.07 34.06 46.11
C PRO A 290 20.69 33.38 47.43
N LEU A 291 20.46 32.07 47.38
CA LEU A 291 20.34 31.25 48.58
C LEU A 291 21.70 31.25 49.34
N PRO A 292 21.72 31.32 50.69
CA PRO A 292 22.99 31.31 51.41
C PRO A 292 23.76 30.01 51.16
N SER A 293 25.05 30.13 50.85
CA SER A 293 25.94 28.97 50.67
C SER A 293 25.88 28.03 51.87
N PRO A 294 25.66 26.72 51.67
CA PRO A 294 26.08 25.73 52.67
C PRO A 294 27.60 25.78 52.73
N ARG A 295 28.13 25.98 53.93
CA ARG A 295 29.58 26.02 54.17
C ARG A 295 30.19 24.64 53.93
N ASN A 296 31.36 24.61 53.30
CA ASN A 296 32.30 23.50 53.43
C ASN A 296 32.52 23.18 54.91
N THR A 297 32.23 21.95 55.35
CA THR A 297 32.90 21.36 56.52
C THR A 297 33.12 19.86 56.31
N MET A 298 34.31 19.41 56.70
CA MET A 298 34.73 18.02 56.75
C MET A 298 33.97 17.22 57.83
N ASP A 299 33.64 15.97 57.48
CA ASP A 299 34.06 14.73 58.16
C ASP A 299 33.66 14.40 59.63
N VAL A 300 33.38 13.11 59.83
CA VAL A 300 33.26 12.31 61.08
C VAL A 300 32.12 12.57 62.11
N SER A 301 31.57 11.44 62.58
CA SER A 301 31.01 11.08 63.91
C SER A 301 29.51 11.19 64.26
N VAL A 302 28.95 9.98 64.49
CA VAL A 302 28.24 9.49 65.71
C VAL A 302 27.17 10.38 66.37
N GLY A 303 25.95 9.85 66.52
CA GLY A 303 24.96 10.47 67.42
C GLY A 303 23.56 9.88 67.33
N VAL A 304 23.34 8.84 68.13
CA VAL A 304 22.10 8.06 68.28
C VAL A 304 20.97 8.83 69.00
N ASP A 305 19.74 8.56 68.55
CA ASP A 305 18.58 8.12 69.36
C ASP A 305 17.47 9.06 69.89
N PHE A 306 16.27 8.44 69.97
CA PHE A 306 15.00 8.78 70.65
C PHE A 306 14.40 10.19 70.45
N GLY A 307 13.09 10.39 70.38
CA GLY A 307 11.93 9.53 70.65
C GLY A 307 10.75 10.40 71.11
N ASP A 308 9.54 9.82 71.15
CA ASP A 308 8.30 10.35 71.76
C ASP A 308 7.30 11.17 70.90
N LEU A 309 6.44 10.40 70.23
CA LEU A 309 4.97 10.61 70.18
C LEU A 309 4.39 10.64 71.63
N PRO A 310 3.22 11.27 71.93
CA PRO A 310 1.93 10.92 71.27
C PRO A 310 0.81 12.01 71.26
N GLY A 311 -0.37 11.68 70.67
CA GLY A 311 -1.65 12.18 71.20
C GLY A 311 -2.76 12.68 70.25
N ASN A 312 -3.62 11.74 69.82
CA ASN A 312 -5.09 11.87 69.64
C ASN A 312 -5.80 12.94 70.52
N CYS A 313 -6.99 13.52 70.24
CA CYS A 313 -7.94 13.44 69.10
C CYS A 313 -9.17 14.39 69.30
N ILE A 314 -9.92 14.66 68.21
CA ILE A 314 -11.40 14.78 68.09
C ILE A 314 -12.16 16.13 68.33
N THR A 315 -13.18 16.32 67.46
CA THR A 315 -14.45 17.11 67.48
C THR A 315 -14.62 18.51 66.83
N GLN A 316 -15.50 18.50 65.80
CA GLN A 316 -16.54 19.48 65.38
C GLN A 316 -16.25 20.66 64.41
N ASP A 317 -16.63 20.40 63.15
CA ASP A 317 -17.43 21.17 62.17
C ASP A 317 -17.09 22.61 61.68
N PRO A 318 -17.36 22.93 60.39
CA PRO A 318 -16.89 24.14 59.71
C PRO A 318 -17.91 25.30 59.69
N PRO A 319 -17.45 26.53 59.37
CA PRO A 319 -18.05 27.19 58.19
C PRO A 319 -17.09 28.01 57.30
N LYS A 320 -17.26 27.80 55.98
CA LYS A 320 -17.12 28.70 54.80
C LYS A 320 -16.12 29.88 54.79
N LYS A 321 -15.32 29.91 53.70
CA LYS A 321 -14.80 31.11 53.01
C LYS A 321 -14.75 30.81 51.49
N LEU A 322 -15.75 31.19 50.68
CA LEU A 322 -15.95 32.47 49.97
C LEU A 322 -14.97 32.75 48.80
N ASP A 323 -15.39 32.26 47.63
CA ASP A 323 -15.37 32.85 46.28
C ASP A 323 -14.33 33.94 45.94
N LEU A 324 -13.28 33.52 45.22
CA LEU A 324 -12.40 34.39 44.43
C LEU A 324 -12.28 33.94 42.95
N SER A 325 -12.49 32.65 42.63
CA SER A 325 -12.34 32.14 41.25
C SER A 325 -13.54 32.43 40.34
N GLN A 326 -14.78 32.41 40.86
CA GLN A 326 -15.97 32.69 40.05
C GLN A 326 -15.99 34.13 39.52
N GLN A 327 -15.50 35.10 40.30
CA GLN A 327 -15.49 36.50 39.89
C GLN A 327 -14.53 36.73 38.71
N GLN A 328 -13.37 36.09 38.75
CA GLN A 328 -12.37 36.16 37.68
C GLN A 328 -12.81 35.43 36.39
N GLN A 329 -13.55 34.32 36.51
CA GLN A 329 -14.18 33.67 35.35
C GLN A 329 -15.30 34.52 34.73
N THR A 330 -16.05 35.26 35.55
CA THR A 330 -17.15 36.10 35.05
C THR A 330 -16.64 37.31 34.25
N GLU A 331 -15.55 37.95 34.68
CA GLU A 331 -14.90 39.04 33.92
C GLU A 331 -14.37 38.56 32.56
N VAL A 332 -13.73 37.38 32.51
CA VAL A 332 -13.21 36.82 31.24
C VAL A 332 -14.34 36.49 30.26
N VAL A 333 -15.48 35.96 30.75
CA VAL A 333 -16.65 35.71 29.89
C VAL A 333 -17.24 37.03 29.36
N GLN A 334 -17.36 38.06 30.20
CA GLN A 334 -17.89 39.37 29.77
C GLN A 334 -16.97 40.07 28.74
N GLU A 335 -15.65 39.98 28.89
CA GLU A 335 -14.72 40.50 27.88
C GLU A 335 -14.84 39.73 26.56
N LEU A 336 -14.95 38.40 26.60
CA LEU A 336 -15.15 37.59 25.39
C LEU A 336 -16.48 37.89 24.69
N GLU A 337 -17.57 38.07 25.44
CA GLU A 337 -18.86 38.50 24.90
C GLU A 337 -18.78 39.90 24.26
N TYR A 338 -18.03 40.82 24.87
CA TYR A 338 -17.78 42.16 24.31
C TYR A 338 -16.97 42.11 23.00
N GLN A 339 -15.91 41.30 22.94
CA GLN A 339 -15.12 41.08 21.72
C GLN A 339 -15.95 40.45 20.59
N ILE A 340 -16.82 39.48 20.92
CA ILE A 340 -17.77 38.89 19.96
C ILE A 340 -18.79 39.94 19.47
N GLY A 341 -19.21 40.86 20.33
CA GLY A 341 -20.05 42.01 19.97
C GLY A 341 -19.37 42.96 18.99
N LEU A 342 -18.10 43.33 19.25
CA LEU A 342 -17.28 44.14 18.35
C LEU A 342 -17.11 43.50 16.97
N LEU A 343 -16.73 42.22 16.92
CA LEU A 343 -16.55 41.47 15.68
C LEU A 343 -17.86 41.31 14.88
N ASN A 344 -19.01 41.16 15.54
CA ASN A 344 -20.30 41.13 14.85
C ASN A 344 -20.69 42.50 14.29
N ASN A 345 -20.42 43.60 15.00
CA ASN A 345 -20.63 44.95 14.48
C ASN A 345 -19.72 45.24 13.28
N GLU A 346 -18.45 44.79 13.30
CA GLU A 346 -17.52 44.93 12.18
C GLU A 346 -17.97 44.10 10.97
N LYS A 347 -18.41 42.84 11.20
CA LYS A 347 -19.03 41.99 10.17
C LYS A 347 -20.27 42.63 9.55
N GLN A 348 -21.11 43.30 10.35
CA GLN A 348 -22.30 44.01 9.86
C GLN A 348 -21.92 45.25 9.05
N SER A 349 -20.94 46.04 9.50
CA SER A 349 -20.36 47.16 8.76
C SER A 349 -19.78 46.73 7.41
N LEU A 350 -19.04 45.62 7.38
CA LEU A 350 -18.49 45.03 6.14
C LEU A 350 -19.61 44.53 5.21
N ALA A 351 -20.67 43.92 5.74
CA ALA A 351 -21.84 43.52 4.95
C ALA A 351 -22.57 44.73 4.33
N GLU A 352 -22.68 45.84 5.06
CA GLU A 352 -23.24 47.10 4.55
C GLU A 352 -22.33 47.75 3.50
N GLN A 353 -21.01 47.72 3.69
CA GLN A 353 -20.04 48.17 2.67
C GLN A 353 -20.12 47.33 1.40
N ILE A 354 -20.21 45.99 1.49
CA ILE A 354 -20.41 45.10 0.35
C ILE A 354 -21.73 45.43 -0.36
N LYS A 355 -22.82 45.65 0.38
CA LYS A 355 -24.12 46.02 -0.18
C LYS A 355 -24.08 47.40 -0.86
N LYS A 356 -23.35 48.36 -0.28
CA LYS A 356 -23.11 49.69 -0.87
C LYS A 356 -22.31 49.59 -2.16
N LEU A 357 -21.19 48.86 -2.16
CA LEU A 357 -20.36 48.62 -3.35
C LEU A 357 -21.15 47.88 -4.45
N GLN A 358 -21.98 46.89 -4.09
CA GLN A 358 -22.90 46.25 -5.04
C GLN A 358 -23.90 47.25 -5.63
N SER A 359 -24.44 48.17 -4.83
CA SER A 359 -25.33 49.24 -5.32
C SER A 359 -24.60 50.25 -6.22
N GLU A 360 -23.35 50.61 -5.91
CA GLU A 360 -22.49 51.49 -6.72
C GLU A 360 -22.12 50.84 -8.05
N ILE A 361 -21.78 49.54 -8.06
CA ILE A 361 -21.59 48.76 -9.29
C ILE A 361 -22.89 48.75 -10.11
N GLN A 362 -24.04 48.61 -9.46
CA GLN A 362 -25.34 48.60 -10.15
C GLN A 362 -25.80 49.99 -10.63
N THR A 363 -25.31 51.09 -10.05
CA THR A 363 -25.52 52.45 -10.58
C THR A 363 -24.55 52.71 -11.73
N LEU A 364 -23.24 52.43 -11.59
CA LEU A 364 -22.27 52.53 -12.70
C LEU A 364 -22.73 51.75 -13.94
N LYS A 365 -23.26 50.53 -13.74
CA LYS A 365 -23.78 49.70 -14.84
C LYS A 365 -25.01 50.31 -15.53
N ARG A 366 -25.76 51.20 -14.86
CA ARG A 366 -26.83 52.01 -15.48
C ARG A 366 -26.27 53.26 -16.17
N THR A 367 -25.28 53.94 -15.58
CA THR A 367 -24.66 55.14 -16.19
C THR A 367 -23.89 54.83 -17.48
N VAL A 368 -23.35 53.61 -17.62
CA VAL A 368 -22.66 53.15 -18.84
C VAL A 368 -23.64 52.77 -19.97
N SER A 369 -24.94 52.67 -19.70
CA SER A 369 -25.97 52.31 -20.71
C SER A 369 -26.73 53.50 -21.31
N SER A 370 -26.32 54.74 -21.07
CA SER A 370 -26.90 55.95 -21.69
C SER A 370 -25.91 56.61 -22.67
N PRO A 371 -26.29 56.89 -23.93
CA PRO A 371 -25.42 57.56 -24.91
C PRO A 371 -25.27 59.07 -24.62
N PRO A 372 -24.19 59.72 -25.10
CA PRO A 372 -23.84 61.09 -24.72
C PRO A 372 -24.68 62.16 -25.43
N PRO A 373 -24.91 63.33 -24.81
CA PRO A 373 -25.48 64.49 -25.48
C PRO A 373 -24.43 65.23 -26.33
N ALA A 374 -24.88 65.85 -27.42
CA ALA A 374 -24.02 66.61 -28.33
C ALA A 374 -23.57 67.95 -27.73
N THR A 375 -22.35 68.35 -28.06
CA THR A 375 -21.76 69.66 -27.73
C THR A 375 -22.45 70.80 -28.47
N LEU A 376 -22.86 71.85 -27.74
CA LEU A 376 -23.14 73.16 -28.32
C LEU A 376 -21.81 73.89 -28.56
N ASP A 377 -21.59 74.35 -29.80
CA ASP A 377 -20.60 75.38 -30.10
C ASP A 377 -21.30 76.59 -30.77
N LEU A 378 -20.62 77.73 -30.74
CA LEU A 378 -21.19 79.07 -30.79
C LEU A 378 -21.53 79.52 -32.22
N GLY A 379 -22.79 79.90 -32.47
CA GLY A 379 -23.23 80.46 -33.74
C GLY A 379 -24.28 81.57 -33.57
N SER A 380 -23.84 82.82 -33.64
CA SER A 380 -24.75 83.98 -33.62
C SER A 380 -25.14 84.41 -35.03
N GLN A 381 -26.42 84.80 -35.16
CA GLN A 381 -27.04 85.61 -36.21
C GLN A 381 -27.84 84.94 -37.36
N ASN A 382 -29.12 85.34 -37.37
CA ASN A 382 -29.97 85.70 -38.52
C ASN A 382 -30.78 84.62 -39.27
N ALA A 383 -32.00 84.44 -38.72
CA ALA A 383 -33.28 84.76 -39.38
C ALA A 383 -34.05 83.70 -40.21
N SER A 384 -35.38 83.81 -40.09
CA SER A 384 -36.44 83.26 -40.96
C SER A 384 -36.67 81.73 -41.02
N ASN A 385 -37.49 81.27 -40.08
CA ASN A 385 -38.80 80.60 -40.31
C ASN A 385 -39.40 80.62 -41.74
N PRO A 386 -40.39 79.75 -42.07
CA PRO A 386 -40.84 78.52 -41.37
C PRO A 386 -41.27 77.32 -42.26
N SER A 387 -41.57 76.18 -41.60
CA SER A 387 -42.62 75.16 -41.94
C SER A 387 -42.56 74.43 -43.31
N SER A 388 -42.69 73.11 -43.40
CA SER A 388 -43.85 72.33 -42.93
C SER A 388 -43.63 70.79 -42.99
N SER A 389 -44.11 70.08 -41.97
CA SER A 389 -44.92 68.82 -41.98
C SER A 389 -44.95 67.93 -43.27
N SER A 390 -44.99 66.59 -43.24
CA SER A 390 -45.71 65.70 -42.30
C SER A 390 -45.45 64.17 -42.53
N THR A 391 -45.68 63.37 -41.47
CA THR A 391 -46.34 62.03 -41.43
C THR A 391 -45.80 60.73 -42.10
N THR A 392 -46.08 59.63 -41.37
CA THR A 392 -46.56 58.28 -41.79
C THR A 392 -45.61 57.13 -42.20
N THR A 393 -45.33 56.26 -41.20
CA THR A 393 -45.70 54.81 -41.09
C THR A 393 -45.17 53.69 -42.02
N THR A 394 -44.90 52.55 -41.35
CA THR A 394 -45.17 51.13 -41.72
C THR A 394 -44.32 50.36 -42.74
N THR A 395 -43.44 49.52 -42.17
CA THR A 395 -43.33 48.04 -42.33
C THR A 395 -43.16 47.36 -43.71
N THR A 396 -42.18 46.43 -43.68
CA THR A 396 -42.14 45.06 -44.24
C THR A 396 -41.76 44.78 -45.71
N THR A 397 -40.84 43.80 -45.78
CA THR A 397 -40.73 42.65 -46.71
C THR A 397 -40.00 42.73 -48.06
N THR A 398 -39.27 41.62 -48.27
CA THR A 398 -38.93 40.90 -49.52
C THR A 398 -37.69 41.24 -50.35
N THR A 399 -37.05 40.13 -50.75
CA THR A 399 -35.78 39.91 -51.46
C THR A 399 -35.93 39.83 -52.98
N SER A 400 -34.87 40.15 -53.77
CA SER A 400 -34.27 39.21 -54.77
C SER A 400 -33.18 39.81 -55.70
N SER A 401 -32.19 38.95 -56.03
CA SER A 401 -31.43 38.80 -57.31
C SER A 401 -30.56 39.92 -57.96
N THR A 402 -29.23 39.80 -57.76
CA THR A 402 -28.09 39.65 -58.73
C THR A 402 -28.06 40.19 -60.19
N ASP A 403 -26.93 40.87 -60.50
CA ASP A 403 -26.03 40.78 -61.70
C ASP A 403 -26.40 41.34 -63.11
N PRO A 404 -25.43 41.64 -64.03
CA PRO A 404 -23.97 41.95 -63.90
C PRO A 404 -23.36 43.08 -64.82
N LEU A 405 -22.11 43.50 -64.51
CA LEU A 405 -20.95 43.97 -65.35
C LEU A 405 -21.09 44.72 -66.72
N SER A 406 -20.28 45.82 -66.93
CA SER A 406 -19.17 45.94 -67.95
C SER A 406 -18.81 47.36 -68.52
N VAL A 407 -17.60 47.90 -68.21
CA VAL A 407 -16.61 48.76 -69.00
C VAL A 407 -17.03 49.98 -69.89
N PRO A 408 -16.10 50.86 -70.43
CA PRO A 408 -14.68 51.24 -70.12
C PRO A 408 -14.54 52.81 -69.96
N PRO A 409 -13.57 53.64 -70.47
CA PRO A 409 -12.14 53.51 -70.89
C PRO A 409 -11.10 54.62 -70.45
N THR A 410 -9.81 54.25 -70.46
CA THR A 410 -8.52 54.96 -70.81
C THR A 410 -8.16 56.45 -70.54
N ASP A 411 -6.92 56.68 -70.04
CA ASP A 411 -5.80 57.34 -70.78
C ASP A 411 -4.39 56.85 -70.29
N ASN A 412 -3.30 57.22 -70.99
CA ASN A 412 -1.90 56.72 -70.97
C ASN A 412 -0.95 57.41 -69.94
N GLY A 413 0.32 57.02 -69.65
CA GLY A 413 1.16 55.85 -70.00
C GLY A 413 2.69 56.02 -69.70
N GLN A 414 3.43 54.88 -69.62
CA GLN A 414 4.93 54.69 -69.67
C GLN A 414 5.81 55.22 -68.49
N TYR A 415 6.79 54.49 -67.91
CA TYR A 415 7.94 53.77 -68.51
C TYR A 415 8.46 52.54 -67.67
N LEU A 416 9.44 51.77 -68.19
CA LEU A 416 10.01 50.46 -67.72
C LEU A 416 11.21 50.64 -66.72
N ASP A 417 11.91 49.65 -66.10
CA ASP A 417 12.34 48.23 -66.34
C ASP A 417 12.63 47.53 -64.96
N ILE A 418 12.42 46.22 -64.65
CA ILE A 418 12.94 44.88 -65.10
C ILE A 418 14.15 44.28 -64.28
N ARG A 419 13.95 43.04 -63.73
CA ARG A 419 14.91 42.03 -63.14
C ARG A 419 15.73 42.40 -61.87
N GLY A 420 16.16 41.48 -60.99
CA GLY A 420 15.84 40.04 -60.82
C GLY A 420 16.89 39.23 -60.00
N VAL A 421 16.42 38.24 -59.21
CA VAL A 421 17.12 37.03 -58.64
C VAL A 421 18.29 37.20 -57.64
N SER A 422 18.24 36.39 -56.54
CA SER A 422 19.32 35.85 -55.67
C SER A 422 19.65 36.55 -54.32
N GLU A 423 19.78 35.71 -53.29
CA GLU A 423 20.49 35.91 -52.00
C GLU A 423 22.03 36.05 -52.23
N PRO A 424 22.92 36.43 -51.25
CA PRO A 424 22.81 36.28 -49.78
C PRO A 424 23.42 37.38 -48.87
N GLU A 425 23.37 37.10 -47.55
CA GLU A 425 24.21 37.48 -46.38
C GLU A 425 25.11 38.75 -46.29
N THR A 426 25.21 39.22 -45.03
CA THR A 426 26.31 39.91 -44.31
C THR A 426 26.40 41.46 -44.23
N ASP A 427 26.44 41.92 -42.96
CA ASP A 427 27.05 43.14 -42.38
C ASP A 427 28.54 43.36 -42.82
N PRO A 428 29.24 44.50 -42.55
CA PRO A 428 29.06 45.41 -41.40
C PRO A 428 29.38 46.94 -41.57
N ASP A 429 29.41 47.61 -40.41
CA ASP A 429 30.26 48.74 -39.99
C ASP A 429 29.76 50.22 -39.98
N LEU A 430 29.89 50.81 -38.78
CA LEU A 430 29.79 52.23 -38.44
C LEU A 430 31.08 53.00 -38.85
N PRO A 431 31.02 54.34 -38.97
CA PRO A 431 31.49 55.15 -37.83
C PRO A 431 30.71 56.48 -37.55
N SER A 432 30.83 56.88 -36.28
CA SER A 432 30.70 58.21 -35.64
C SER A 432 30.78 59.48 -36.53
N THR A 433 30.27 60.67 -36.14
CA THR A 433 30.47 61.32 -34.82
C THR A 433 29.56 62.55 -34.59
N GLN A 434 29.08 62.72 -33.34
CA GLN A 434 28.97 63.98 -32.56
C GLN A 434 28.54 65.32 -33.22
N ASN A 435 27.41 65.92 -32.78
CA ASN A 435 27.40 66.89 -31.66
C ASN A 435 26.00 67.43 -31.28
N THR A 436 25.72 67.40 -29.96
CA THR A 436 25.17 68.44 -29.05
C THR A 436 24.40 69.67 -29.59
N SER A 437 23.41 70.26 -28.89
CA SER A 437 22.98 70.12 -27.46
C SER A 437 21.54 70.57 -27.16
N GLN A 438 20.92 69.85 -26.20
CA GLN A 438 20.01 70.31 -25.12
C GLN A 438 18.85 71.31 -25.38
N SER A 439 17.63 70.89 -25.03
CA SER A 439 16.91 71.49 -23.88
C SER A 439 15.81 70.56 -23.33
N HIS A 440 15.67 70.52 -22.00
CA HIS A 440 14.55 69.89 -21.29
C HIS A 440 13.43 70.93 -21.09
N PRO A 441 12.17 70.49 -20.95
CA PRO A 441 11.64 70.37 -19.59
C PRO A 441 10.82 69.09 -19.32
N GLN A 442 10.69 68.75 -18.04
CA GLN A 442 9.89 67.64 -17.54
C GLN A 442 8.39 68.02 -17.45
N SER A 443 7.49 67.05 -17.60
CA SER A 443 6.31 66.93 -16.71
C SER A 443 5.71 65.51 -16.77
N HIS A 444 5.15 65.07 -15.64
CA HIS A 444 4.65 63.71 -15.43
C HIS A 444 3.33 63.44 -16.18
N ASN A 445 3.08 62.18 -16.60
CA ASN A 445 1.96 61.39 -16.06
C ASN A 445 1.78 59.96 -16.60
N LYS A 446 1.24 59.11 -15.70
CA LYS A 446 0.43 57.88 -15.91
C LYS A 446 1.11 56.58 -16.39
N LEU A 447 1.06 55.59 -15.49
CA LEU A 447 1.20 54.16 -15.74
C LEU A 447 0.41 53.73 -16.98
N LYS A 448 1.08 53.04 -17.91
CA LYS A 448 0.43 52.11 -18.83
C LYS A 448 0.48 50.72 -18.20
N SER A 449 -0.68 50.15 -17.87
CA SER A 449 -0.76 48.72 -17.56
C SER A 449 -0.31 47.92 -18.77
N ARG A 450 0.75 47.11 -18.61
CA ARG A 450 1.25 46.20 -19.64
C ARG A 450 0.13 45.22 -20.02
N PRO A 451 -0.13 44.94 -21.32
CA PRO A 451 -1.12 43.92 -21.69
C PRO A 451 -0.72 42.55 -21.12
N PRO A 452 -1.68 41.69 -20.77
CA PRO A 452 -1.38 40.39 -20.19
C PRO A 452 -0.55 39.55 -21.18
N VAL A 453 0.52 38.93 -20.67
CA VAL A 453 1.42 38.09 -21.47
C VAL A 453 0.64 36.87 -21.97
N GLN A 454 0.52 36.75 -23.29
CA GLN A 454 -0.17 35.63 -23.93
C GLN A 454 0.83 34.50 -24.20
N PHE A 455 0.64 33.37 -23.54
CA PHE A 455 1.39 32.14 -23.79
C PHE A 455 0.68 31.28 -24.84
N ASP A 456 1.45 30.55 -25.64
CA ASP A 456 0.92 29.54 -26.54
C ASP A 456 0.22 28.45 -25.74
N LYS A 457 -1.12 28.45 -25.79
CA LYS A 457 -1.89 27.34 -25.24
C LYS A 457 -1.56 26.10 -26.08
N PRO A 458 -1.17 24.98 -25.45
CA PRO A 458 -0.95 23.75 -26.20
C PRO A 458 -2.28 23.31 -26.83
N ASN A 459 -2.28 22.88 -28.09
CA ASN A 459 -3.47 22.44 -28.82
C ASN A 459 -3.93 21.02 -28.40
N ARG A 460 -4.00 20.80 -27.09
CA ARG A 460 -4.18 19.50 -26.45
C ARG A 460 -5.58 19.43 -25.84
N LYS A 461 -6.19 18.26 -25.87
CA LYS A 461 -7.55 17.98 -25.39
C LYS A 461 -7.54 17.27 -24.03
N LEU A 462 -6.55 17.59 -23.19
CA LEU A 462 -6.47 17.10 -21.82
C LEU A 462 -7.60 17.68 -20.97
N SER A 463 -8.16 16.86 -20.08
CA SER A 463 -9.14 17.35 -19.10
C SER A 463 -8.47 18.33 -18.12
N PRO A 464 -9.16 19.35 -17.59
CA PRO A 464 -8.57 20.28 -16.61
C PRO A 464 -8.08 19.56 -15.35
N ALA A 465 -8.81 18.52 -14.90
CA ALA A 465 -8.41 17.69 -13.78
C ALA A 465 -7.11 16.91 -14.07
N PHE A 466 -6.98 16.34 -15.27
CA PHE A 466 -5.76 15.64 -15.70
C PHE A 466 -4.57 16.60 -15.83
N GLN A 467 -4.78 17.81 -16.38
CA GLN A 467 -3.73 18.82 -16.46
C GLN A 467 -3.28 19.30 -15.07
N GLN A 468 -4.22 19.51 -14.14
CA GLN A 468 -3.90 19.85 -12.74
C GLN A 468 -3.16 18.72 -12.04
N ALA A 469 -3.60 17.47 -12.22
CA ALA A 469 -2.91 16.29 -11.69
C ALA A 469 -1.49 16.15 -12.26
N LEU A 470 -1.29 16.43 -13.56
CA LEU A 470 0.03 16.34 -14.21
C LEU A 470 0.98 17.40 -13.67
N LEU A 471 0.52 18.65 -13.53
CA LEU A 471 1.29 19.73 -12.95
C LEU A 471 1.54 19.57 -11.44
N SER A 472 0.74 18.77 -10.72
CA SER A 472 0.99 18.47 -9.30
C SER A 472 2.32 17.73 -9.09
N PHE A 473 2.81 17.00 -10.10
CA PHE A 473 4.13 16.36 -10.06
C PHE A 473 5.30 17.34 -10.13
N CYS A 474 5.07 18.60 -10.53
CA CYS A 474 6.07 19.67 -10.35
C CYS A 474 6.23 20.09 -8.88
N ARG A 475 5.26 19.79 -7.99
CA ARG A 475 5.27 20.11 -6.55
C ARG A 475 5.47 21.60 -6.17
N MET A 476 4.97 22.52 -7.00
CA MET A 476 5.06 23.97 -6.75
C MET A 476 4.31 24.38 -5.46
N CYS A 477 4.99 25.08 -4.55
CA CYS A 477 4.42 25.51 -3.27
C CYS A 477 3.69 26.85 -3.39
N SER A 478 2.44 26.82 -3.88
CA SER A 478 1.58 28.01 -4.04
C SER A 478 1.28 28.74 -2.74
N ASP A 479 1.23 28.00 -1.62
CA ASP A 479 0.65 28.48 -0.36
C ASP A 479 1.70 29.05 0.60
N SER A 480 2.97 29.11 0.17
CA SER A 480 4.04 29.76 0.91
C SER A 480 3.96 31.29 0.80
N ARG A 481 4.38 32.03 1.84
CA ARG A 481 4.57 33.49 1.77
C ARG A 481 5.45 33.88 0.57
N LEU A 482 6.51 33.11 0.34
CA LEU A 482 7.38 33.27 -0.83
C LEU A 482 6.59 33.12 -2.13
N GLY A 483 5.80 32.06 -2.30
CA GLY A 483 4.94 31.86 -3.47
C GLY A 483 4.01 33.04 -3.74
N ALA A 484 3.46 33.67 -2.69
CA ALA A 484 2.60 34.85 -2.81
C ALA A 484 3.37 36.14 -3.14
N GLU A 485 4.59 36.33 -2.63
CA GLU A 485 5.45 37.48 -2.96
C GLU A 485 6.04 37.35 -4.37
N VAL A 486 6.54 36.18 -4.73
CA VAL A 486 7.08 35.89 -6.06
C VAL A 486 5.97 35.87 -7.11
N SER A 487 4.74 35.46 -6.79
CA SER A 487 3.58 35.64 -7.70
C SER A 487 3.16 37.10 -7.91
N ARG A 488 3.70 38.04 -7.11
CA ARG A 488 3.49 39.50 -7.23
C ARG A 488 4.80 40.21 -7.56
N ILE A 489 5.45 39.78 -8.64
CA ILE A 489 6.65 40.45 -9.19
C ILE A 489 6.38 41.95 -9.34
N ALA A 490 7.33 42.76 -8.89
CA ALA A 490 7.22 44.21 -8.87
C ALA A 490 7.09 44.80 -10.29
N ASP A 491 5.97 45.44 -10.59
CA ASP A 491 5.73 46.16 -11.86
C ASP A 491 6.44 47.54 -11.92
N SER A 492 7.11 47.98 -10.84
CA SER A 492 7.75 49.31 -10.76
C SER A 492 9.00 49.34 -9.88
N GLU A 493 9.90 50.28 -10.16
CA GLU A 493 11.10 50.57 -9.37
C GLU A 493 10.75 50.94 -7.91
N GLU A 494 9.66 51.69 -7.69
CA GLU A 494 9.14 52.01 -6.36
C GLU A 494 8.73 50.74 -5.59
N SER A 495 8.13 49.76 -6.26
CA SER A 495 7.77 48.48 -5.63
C SER A 495 9.01 47.64 -5.28
N VAL A 496 10.10 47.74 -6.05
CA VAL A 496 11.38 47.11 -5.68
C VAL A 496 12.01 47.82 -4.48
N MET A 497 11.98 49.16 -4.40
CA MET A 497 12.45 49.89 -3.21
C MET A 497 11.65 49.52 -1.95
N LEU A 498 10.32 49.37 -2.06
CA LEU A 498 9.47 48.91 -0.95
C LEU A 498 9.74 47.46 -0.56
N MET A 499 10.04 46.58 -1.53
CA MET A 499 10.47 45.20 -1.25
C MET A 499 11.82 45.19 -0.54
N LEU A 500 12.81 45.94 -1.04
CA LEU A 500 14.13 46.08 -0.42
C LEU A 500 14.04 46.59 1.03
N GLY A 501 13.18 47.59 1.29
CA GLY A 501 12.93 48.09 2.65
C GLY A 501 12.30 47.07 3.61
N ARG A 502 11.59 46.06 3.10
CA ARG A 502 11.03 44.94 3.88
C ARG A 502 12.01 43.78 4.06
N CYS A 503 12.77 43.46 3.03
CA CYS A 503 13.70 42.34 3.02
C CYS A 503 15.01 42.66 3.76
N LEU A 504 15.54 43.89 3.67
CA LEU A 504 16.80 44.27 4.33
C LEU A 504 16.82 44.03 5.86
N PRO A 505 15.78 44.37 6.64
CA PRO A 505 15.71 44.03 8.07
C PRO A 505 15.82 42.53 8.38
N HIS A 506 15.45 41.66 7.44
CA HIS A 506 15.51 40.21 7.57
C HIS A 506 16.80 39.62 6.97
N ILE A 507 17.40 40.27 5.97
CA ILE A 507 18.65 39.88 5.34
C ILE A 507 19.85 40.26 6.21
N VAL A 508 19.92 41.51 6.69
CA VAL A 508 21.12 42.05 7.37
C VAL A 508 21.51 41.27 8.63
N PRO A 509 20.60 40.90 9.55
CA PRO A 509 20.98 40.05 10.70
C PRO A 509 21.47 38.67 10.28
N ASN A 510 20.89 38.12 9.21
CA ASN A 510 21.15 36.76 8.75
C ASN A 510 22.41 36.63 7.86
N VAL A 511 22.90 37.72 7.28
CA VAL A 511 24.19 37.77 6.56
C VAL A 511 25.37 37.94 7.54
N LEU A 512 25.15 38.58 8.69
CA LEU A 512 26.21 38.89 9.67
C LEU A 512 26.45 37.80 10.72
N LEU A 513 25.50 36.90 10.94
CA LEU A 513 25.59 35.82 11.94
C LEU A 513 25.93 34.48 11.29
N ALA A 514 27.17 34.02 11.40
CA ALA A 514 27.64 32.76 10.80
C ALA A 514 27.20 31.49 11.58
N LYS A 515 25.88 31.24 11.76
CA LYS A 515 25.34 30.06 12.46
C LYS A 515 24.34 29.23 11.62
N ARG A 516 24.91 28.27 10.87
CA ARG A 516 24.31 27.04 10.27
C ARG A 516 23.00 27.14 9.46
N GLU A 517 23.05 26.50 8.28
CA GLU A 517 21.99 25.82 7.51
C GLU A 517 20.53 26.34 7.59
N ARG A 518 19.83 26.31 8.74
CA ARG A 518 18.48 26.89 8.88
C ARG A 518 18.41 28.37 8.49
N MET A 519 19.47 29.13 8.71
CA MET A 519 19.53 30.54 8.29
C MET A 519 19.54 30.72 6.77
N VAL A 520 20.01 29.72 6.01
CA VAL A 520 20.07 29.78 4.54
C VAL A 520 18.66 29.76 3.94
N ALA A 521 17.74 28.98 4.49
CA ALA A 521 16.35 28.92 4.03
C ALA A 521 15.64 30.28 4.17
N HIS A 522 15.73 30.91 5.35
CA HIS A 522 15.16 32.26 5.56
C HIS A 522 15.85 33.33 4.71
N LEU A 523 17.16 33.26 4.52
CA LEU A 523 17.87 34.20 3.63
C LEU A 523 17.41 34.04 2.17
N CYS A 524 17.18 32.81 1.70
CA CYS A 524 16.67 32.54 0.36
C CYS A 524 15.22 33.03 0.17
N GLN A 525 14.37 32.92 1.20
CA GLN A 525 13.00 33.45 1.16
C GLN A 525 12.96 34.97 0.90
N GLU A 526 13.92 35.74 1.42
CA GLU A 526 13.99 37.19 1.21
C GLU A 526 14.80 37.59 -0.03
N LEU A 527 15.79 36.77 -0.42
CA LEU A 527 16.71 37.11 -1.52
C LEU A 527 16.21 36.66 -2.90
N ILE A 528 15.48 35.53 -3.00
CA ILE A 528 14.90 35.05 -4.27
C ILE A 528 13.94 36.09 -4.89
N PRO A 529 12.97 36.68 -4.15
CA PRO A 529 12.10 37.73 -4.69
C PRO A 529 12.86 38.97 -5.18
N LEU A 530 13.88 39.41 -4.43
CA LEU A 530 14.71 40.56 -4.79
C LEU A 530 15.48 40.32 -6.09
N ILE A 531 16.16 39.17 -6.22
CA ILE A 531 16.91 38.79 -7.43
C ILE A 531 15.95 38.78 -8.64
N LEU A 532 14.79 38.13 -8.50
CA LEU A 532 13.82 37.97 -9.58
C LEU A 532 13.17 39.29 -10.00
N CYS A 533 12.76 40.14 -9.05
CA CYS A 533 12.20 41.45 -9.38
C CYS A 533 13.24 42.36 -10.03
N THR A 534 14.49 42.32 -9.56
CA THR A 534 15.59 43.06 -10.19
C THR A 534 15.85 42.54 -11.60
N ALA A 535 15.94 41.23 -11.81
CA ALA A 535 16.13 40.63 -13.13
C ALA A 535 14.94 40.85 -14.08
N CYS A 536 13.71 41.02 -13.58
CA CYS A 536 12.57 41.38 -14.43
C CYS A 536 12.71 42.78 -15.04
N LEU A 537 13.15 43.77 -14.22
CA LEU A 537 13.16 45.19 -14.56
C LEU A 537 14.50 45.72 -15.11
N HIS A 538 15.63 45.05 -14.85
CA HIS A 538 16.96 45.59 -15.18
C HIS A 538 17.17 45.74 -16.71
N PRO A 539 17.57 46.93 -17.21
CA PRO A 539 17.63 47.19 -18.66
C PRO A 539 18.75 46.41 -19.38
N GLU A 540 19.92 46.28 -18.76
CA GLU A 540 21.09 45.61 -19.35
C GLU A 540 20.97 44.07 -19.28
N PRO A 541 21.01 43.33 -20.41
CA PRO A 541 20.92 41.87 -20.42
C PRO A 541 22.02 41.15 -19.66
N LYS A 542 23.26 41.65 -19.66
CA LYS A 542 24.39 41.00 -18.97
C LYS A 542 24.20 40.92 -17.46
N GLU A 543 23.70 42.01 -16.87
CA GLU A 543 23.40 42.08 -15.44
C GLU A 543 22.19 41.18 -15.08
N ARG A 544 21.22 41.02 -15.99
CA ARG A 544 20.11 40.06 -15.81
C ARG A 544 20.60 38.62 -15.79
N ASP A 545 21.46 38.26 -16.74
CA ASP A 545 22.09 36.93 -16.80
C ASP A 545 22.89 36.65 -15.52
N GLN A 546 23.70 37.61 -15.06
CA GLN A 546 24.44 37.49 -13.80
C GLN A 546 23.51 37.31 -12.59
N LEU A 547 22.36 37.98 -12.53
CA LEU A 547 21.35 37.81 -11.48
C LEU A 547 20.71 36.41 -11.51
N LEU A 548 20.38 35.89 -12.69
CA LEU A 548 19.83 34.53 -12.83
C LEU A 548 20.89 33.45 -12.55
N HIS A 549 22.13 33.66 -12.95
CA HIS A 549 23.25 32.82 -12.57
C HIS A 549 23.46 32.79 -11.04
N ILE A 550 23.30 33.94 -10.35
CA ILE A 550 23.30 33.99 -8.88
C ILE A 550 22.12 33.20 -8.31
N LEU A 551 20.91 33.29 -8.86
CA LEU A 551 19.74 32.52 -8.39
C LEU A 551 20.02 31.01 -8.39
N PHE A 552 20.50 30.46 -9.51
CA PHE A 552 20.81 29.03 -9.65
C PHE A 552 22.08 28.59 -8.90
N ASN A 553 22.93 29.53 -8.46
CA ASN A 553 24.13 29.24 -7.67
C ASN A 553 24.02 29.61 -6.19
N LEU A 554 22.91 30.22 -5.77
CA LEU A 554 22.68 30.77 -4.42
C LEU A 554 22.96 29.74 -3.32
N ILE A 555 22.60 28.49 -3.58
CA ILE A 555 22.88 27.36 -2.70
C ILE A 555 23.81 26.37 -3.43
N LYS A 556 24.79 25.83 -2.69
CA LYS A 556 25.79 24.91 -3.24
C LYS A 556 25.22 23.52 -3.54
N ARG A 557 24.36 23.00 -2.65
CA ARG A 557 23.62 21.73 -2.76
C ARG A 557 22.19 21.97 -2.23
N PRO A 558 21.25 22.39 -3.09
CA PRO A 558 19.90 22.75 -2.63
C PRO A 558 19.09 21.49 -2.25
N ASP A 559 18.56 21.48 -1.03
CA ASP A 559 17.60 20.46 -0.59
C ASP A 559 16.25 20.58 -1.32
N ASP A 560 15.31 19.67 -1.01
CA ASP A 560 14.03 19.59 -1.71
C ASP A 560 13.21 20.88 -1.56
N GLU A 561 13.12 21.45 -0.36
CA GLU A 561 12.39 22.70 -0.12
C GLU A 561 13.06 23.87 -0.87
N GLN A 562 14.38 23.95 -0.83
CA GLN A 562 15.16 24.98 -1.51
C GLN A 562 15.02 24.93 -3.03
N ARG A 563 15.02 23.73 -3.64
CA ARG A 563 14.76 23.60 -5.08
C ARG A 563 13.33 24.05 -5.42
N GLN A 564 12.34 23.68 -4.62
CA GLN A 564 10.95 24.12 -4.84
C GLN A 564 10.78 25.65 -4.71
N MET A 565 11.52 26.30 -3.81
CA MET A 565 11.58 27.77 -3.71
C MET A 565 12.15 28.40 -5.00
N ILE A 566 13.28 27.87 -5.52
CA ILE A 566 13.90 28.37 -6.75
C ILE A 566 12.99 28.14 -7.97
N LEU A 567 12.40 26.95 -8.10
CA LEU A 567 11.48 26.60 -9.19
C LEU A 567 10.21 27.46 -9.21
N THR A 568 9.61 27.70 -8.04
CA THR A 568 8.48 28.64 -7.89
C THR A 568 8.89 30.04 -8.36
N GLY A 569 10.14 30.44 -8.08
CA GLY A 569 10.79 31.62 -8.63
C GLY A 569 10.84 31.67 -10.15
N CYS A 570 11.43 30.64 -10.78
CA CYS A 570 11.55 30.52 -12.23
C CYS A 570 10.18 30.54 -12.93
N VAL A 571 9.17 29.87 -12.37
CA VAL A 571 7.79 29.85 -12.91
C VAL A 571 7.14 31.24 -12.86
N ALA A 572 7.32 31.98 -11.76
CA ALA A 572 6.77 33.33 -11.66
C ALA A 572 7.48 34.33 -12.58
N PHE A 573 8.81 34.24 -12.70
CA PHE A 573 9.59 35.00 -13.68
C PHE A 573 9.06 34.73 -15.09
N ALA A 574 8.89 33.46 -15.46
CA ALA A 574 8.38 33.06 -16.77
C ALA A 574 7.00 33.66 -17.08
N ARG A 575 6.08 33.64 -16.11
CA ARG A 575 4.75 34.29 -16.20
C ARG A 575 4.82 35.79 -16.48
N HIS A 576 5.81 36.48 -15.94
CA HIS A 576 5.94 37.95 -16.02
C HIS A 576 6.76 38.44 -17.23
N VAL A 577 7.85 37.77 -17.58
CA VAL A 577 8.73 38.22 -18.69
C VAL A 577 8.25 37.74 -20.06
N GLY A 578 7.63 36.56 -20.14
CA GLY A 578 7.14 35.94 -21.37
C GLY A 578 8.17 35.03 -22.08
N PRO A 579 7.71 34.19 -23.03
CA PRO A 579 8.43 33.01 -23.53
C PRO A 579 9.83 33.34 -24.10
N THR A 580 9.95 34.42 -24.89
CA THR A 580 11.21 34.82 -25.52
C THR A 580 12.34 35.11 -24.51
N ARG A 581 12.02 35.69 -23.35
CA ARG A 581 13.01 35.93 -22.29
C ARG A 581 13.26 34.68 -21.44
N VAL A 582 12.30 33.76 -21.30
CA VAL A 582 12.54 32.46 -20.65
C VAL A 582 13.54 31.64 -21.47
N GLU A 583 13.35 31.59 -22.79
CA GLU A 583 14.24 30.92 -23.72
C GLU A 583 15.65 31.54 -23.70
N ALA A 584 15.75 32.87 -23.78
CA ALA A 584 17.04 33.56 -23.88
C ALA A 584 17.79 33.73 -22.54
N GLU A 585 17.11 33.72 -21.39
CA GLU A 585 17.70 34.08 -20.09
C GLU A 585 17.62 32.96 -19.03
N LEU A 586 16.62 32.06 -19.05
CA LEU A 586 16.52 30.95 -18.07
C LEU A 586 17.04 29.61 -18.59
N LEU A 587 16.81 29.26 -19.86
CA LEU A 587 17.28 27.98 -20.40
C LEU A 587 18.81 27.86 -20.49
N PRO A 588 19.61 28.91 -20.79
CA PRO A 588 21.07 28.83 -20.73
C PRO A 588 21.57 28.47 -19.33
N GLN A 589 20.98 29.07 -18.28
CA GLN A 589 21.31 28.78 -16.88
C GLN A 589 20.99 27.33 -16.50
N CYS A 590 19.92 26.75 -17.06
CA CYS A 590 19.63 25.33 -16.91
C CYS A 590 20.64 24.44 -17.66
N TRP A 591 21.03 24.83 -18.88
CA TRP A 591 21.99 24.10 -19.71
C TRP A 591 23.38 24.06 -19.08
N GLU A 592 23.89 25.16 -18.54
CA GLU A 592 25.20 25.20 -17.86
C GLU A 592 25.29 24.25 -16.65
N GLN A 593 24.15 23.98 -16.00
CA GLN A 593 24.11 23.10 -14.82
C GLN A 593 23.81 21.63 -15.14
N ILE A 594 23.51 21.27 -16.40
CA ILE A 594 23.06 19.92 -16.79
C ILE A 594 24.04 18.82 -16.38
N ASN A 595 25.35 19.09 -16.45
CA ASN A 595 26.43 18.16 -16.12
C ASN A 595 27.18 18.54 -14.82
N HIS A 596 26.54 19.30 -13.92
CA HIS A 596 27.18 19.77 -12.70
C HIS A 596 27.57 18.62 -11.75
N LYS A 597 28.71 18.75 -11.04
CA LYS A 597 29.26 17.72 -10.13
C LYS A 597 28.35 17.32 -8.95
N TYR A 598 27.36 18.14 -8.62
CA TYR A 598 26.41 17.90 -7.52
C TYR A 598 25.07 17.47 -8.09
N PRO A 599 24.56 16.25 -7.75
CA PRO A 599 23.31 15.74 -8.30
C PRO A 599 22.11 16.61 -7.92
N GLU A 600 22.16 17.35 -6.81
CA GLU A 600 21.09 18.26 -6.39
C GLU A 600 20.89 19.43 -7.36
N ARG A 601 21.97 19.87 -8.05
CA ARG A 601 21.85 20.89 -9.10
C ARG A 601 21.35 20.32 -10.42
N ARG A 602 21.80 19.12 -10.80
CA ARG A 602 21.25 18.41 -11.97
C ARG A 602 19.77 18.09 -11.77
N LEU A 603 19.36 17.74 -10.55
CA LEU A 603 17.96 17.57 -10.15
C LEU A 603 17.16 18.86 -10.33
N LEU A 604 17.68 20.02 -9.89
CA LEU A 604 17.04 21.32 -10.13
C LEU A 604 16.84 21.60 -11.63
N VAL A 605 17.80 21.23 -12.50
CA VAL A 605 17.65 21.35 -13.96
C VAL A 605 16.52 20.46 -14.47
N ALA A 606 16.50 19.18 -14.07
CA ALA A 606 15.45 18.24 -14.47
C ALA A 606 14.05 18.72 -14.05
N GLU A 607 13.89 19.18 -12.81
CA GLU A 607 12.63 19.75 -12.29
C GLU A 607 12.27 21.06 -13.02
N SER A 608 13.26 21.91 -13.37
CA SER A 608 13.05 23.17 -14.09
C SER A 608 12.50 22.94 -15.51
N CYS A 609 13.02 21.95 -16.23
CA CYS A 609 12.52 21.58 -17.55
C CYS A 609 11.02 21.24 -17.54
N GLY A 610 10.54 20.49 -16.53
CA GLY A 610 9.12 20.18 -16.35
C GLY A 610 8.29 21.40 -15.94
N ALA A 611 8.76 22.15 -14.93
CA ALA A 611 8.03 23.31 -14.40
C ALA A 611 7.92 24.48 -15.39
N LEU A 612 8.93 24.69 -16.23
CA LEU A 612 8.94 25.74 -17.26
C LEU A 612 8.19 25.34 -18.54
N GLY A 613 8.00 24.04 -18.79
CA GLY A 613 7.31 23.51 -19.98
C GLY A 613 6.06 24.27 -20.43
N PRO A 614 5.10 24.60 -19.54
CA PRO A 614 3.87 25.33 -19.89
C PRO A 614 4.08 26.78 -20.39
N TYR A 615 5.27 27.35 -20.21
CA TYR A 615 5.59 28.75 -20.53
C TYR A 615 6.57 28.88 -21.72
N LEU A 616 6.97 27.75 -22.34
CA LEU A 616 7.92 27.70 -23.43
C LEU A 616 7.23 27.53 -24.80
N PRO A 617 7.81 28.09 -25.89
CA PRO A 617 7.35 27.84 -27.26
C PRO A 617 7.28 26.34 -27.58
N LYS A 618 6.39 25.94 -28.48
CA LYS A 618 6.22 24.51 -28.85
C LYS A 618 7.46 23.94 -29.53
N GLU A 619 8.18 24.77 -30.29
CA GLU A 619 9.44 24.47 -30.96
C GLU A 619 10.51 24.10 -29.94
N ILE A 620 10.65 24.89 -28.87
CA ILE A 620 11.63 24.72 -27.80
C ILE A 620 11.30 23.51 -26.92
N ARG A 621 10.01 23.26 -26.63
CA ARG A 621 9.55 22.03 -25.97
C ARG A 621 9.92 20.77 -26.76
N SER A 622 9.67 20.78 -28.07
CA SER A 622 9.86 19.61 -28.95
C SER A 622 11.30 19.42 -29.45
N SER A 623 12.20 20.37 -29.17
CA SER A 623 13.63 20.32 -29.52
C SER A 623 14.52 20.32 -28.28
N LEU A 624 14.88 21.51 -27.78
CA LEU A 624 15.89 21.71 -26.73
C LEU A 624 15.51 21.05 -25.40
N VAL A 625 14.30 21.27 -24.89
CA VAL A 625 13.92 20.70 -23.58
C VAL A 625 13.85 19.17 -23.63
N LEU A 626 13.31 18.63 -24.73
CA LEU A 626 13.26 17.19 -24.95
C LEU A 626 14.67 16.58 -25.08
N SER A 627 15.60 17.24 -25.76
CA SER A 627 16.98 16.76 -25.87
C SER A 627 17.76 16.86 -24.56
N MET A 628 17.58 17.92 -23.76
CA MET A 628 18.14 18.04 -22.41
C MET A 628 17.68 16.88 -21.52
N LEU A 629 16.37 16.63 -21.45
CA LEU A 629 15.80 15.56 -20.65
C LEU A 629 16.25 14.17 -21.16
N GLN A 630 16.30 13.96 -22.48
CA GLN A 630 16.83 12.73 -23.06
C GLN A 630 18.30 12.48 -22.66
N GLN A 631 19.16 13.51 -22.77
CA GLN A 631 20.57 13.39 -22.39
C GLN A 631 20.72 13.00 -20.91
N MET A 632 19.99 13.68 -20.03
CA MET A 632 20.04 13.39 -18.59
C MET A 632 19.52 11.99 -18.24
N LEU A 633 18.51 11.48 -18.98
CA LEU A 633 18.03 10.11 -18.81
C LEU A 633 19.11 9.08 -19.19
N THR A 634 19.86 9.32 -20.27
CA THR A 634 20.88 8.39 -20.76
C THR A 634 22.23 8.48 -20.04
N GLU A 635 22.63 9.67 -19.58
CA GLU A 635 23.99 9.94 -19.09
C GLU A 635 24.11 10.09 -17.56
N ASP A 636 23.02 10.42 -16.86
CA ASP A 636 23.09 10.67 -15.41
C ASP A 636 23.13 9.38 -14.59
N LYS A 637 24.15 9.28 -13.74
CA LYS A 637 24.39 8.15 -12.84
C LYS A 637 23.43 8.14 -11.64
N ALA A 638 22.90 9.29 -11.22
CA ALA A 638 22.03 9.43 -10.06
C ALA A 638 20.58 9.09 -10.40
N ASP A 639 20.02 8.06 -9.74
CA ASP A 639 18.65 7.60 -9.92
C ASP A 639 17.62 8.69 -9.57
N MET A 640 17.84 9.47 -8.51
CA MET A 640 17.01 10.62 -8.14
C MET A 640 16.89 11.68 -9.26
N VAL A 641 17.94 11.85 -10.09
CA VAL A 641 17.89 12.78 -11.22
C VAL A 641 17.10 12.16 -12.37
N ARG A 642 17.37 10.89 -12.71
CA ARG A 642 16.62 10.18 -13.76
C ARG A 642 15.13 10.06 -13.42
N GLU A 643 14.77 9.89 -12.15
CA GLU A 643 13.39 9.88 -11.66
C GLU A 643 12.68 11.22 -11.95
N ALA A 644 13.33 12.35 -11.65
CA ALA A 644 12.79 13.67 -11.96
C ALA A 644 12.75 13.96 -13.45
N VAL A 645 13.75 13.49 -14.22
CA VAL A 645 13.75 13.55 -15.68
C VAL A 645 12.54 12.82 -16.26
N VAL A 646 12.23 11.61 -15.79
CA VAL A 646 11.04 10.85 -16.22
C VAL A 646 9.73 11.58 -15.89
N LYS A 647 9.62 12.20 -14.71
CA LYS A 647 8.46 13.04 -14.35
C LYS A 647 8.33 14.24 -15.28
N SER A 648 9.42 14.97 -15.51
CA SER A 648 9.47 16.11 -16.42
C SER A 648 9.23 15.75 -17.89
N LEU A 649 9.69 14.58 -18.34
CA LEU A 649 9.34 14.02 -19.65
C LEU A 649 7.83 13.76 -19.72
N GLY A 650 7.22 13.13 -18.71
CA GLY A 650 5.76 12.95 -18.67
C GLY A 650 4.99 14.28 -18.74
N ILE A 651 5.45 15.31 -18.01
CA ILE A 651 4.88 16.66 -18.08
C ILE A 651 5.03 17.23 -19.50
N ILE A 652 6.25 17.26 -20.06
CA ILE A 652 6.53 17.80 -21.39
C ILE A 652 5.76 17.05 -22.49
N MET A 653 5.61 15.73 -22.40
CA MET A 653 4.79 14.94 -23.34
C MET A 653 3.33 15.40 -23.33
N GLY A 654 2.77 15.76 -22.17
CA GLY A 654 1.44 16.37 -22.09
C GLY A 654 1.31 17.71 -22.84
N TYR A 655 2.43 18.39 -23.11
CA TYR A 655 2.48 19.69 -23.78
C TYR A 655 2.94 19.63 -25.25
N ILE A 656 3.66 18.60 -25.70
CA ILE A 656 4.06 18.43 -27.11
C ILE A 656 2.82 18.12 -27.98
N ASP A 657 2.68 18.83 -29.10
CA ASP A 657 1.63 18.64 -30.12
C ASP A 657 2.16 18.16 -31.49
N ASP A 658 3.49 17.95 -31.61
CA ASP A 658 4.17 17.48 -32.83
C ASP A 658 4.11 15.93 -32.97
N PRO A 659 3.33 15.37 -33.92
CA PRO A 659 3.16 13.92 -34.07
C PRO A 659 4.44 13.19 -34.46
N ASP A 660 5.42 13.85 -35.10
CA ASP A 660 6.69 13.22 -35.50
C ASP A 660 7.53 12.81 -34.27
N LYS A 661 7.24 13.40 -33.10
CA LYS A 661 7.87 13.06 -31.81
C LYS A 661 7.29 11.80 -31.16
N TYR A 662 6.23 11.20 -31.70
CA TYR A 662 5.63 9.96 -31.15
C TYR A 662 6.69 8.86 -30.99
N SER A 663 7.48 8.60 -32.03
CA SER A 663 8.50 7.53 -32.03
C SER A 663 9.60 7.80 -31.00
N GLN A 664 10.02 9.05 -30.85
CA GLN A 664 10.99 9.45 -29.83
C GLN A 664 10.42 9.28 -28.41
N GLY A 665 9.16 9.67 -28.19
CA GLY A 665 8.47 9.48 -26.91
C GLY A 665 8.27 8.00 -26.54
N PHE A 666 7.97 7.14 -27.51
CA PHE A 666 7.84 5.70 -27.31
C PHE A 666 9.17 5.03 -26.94
N GLU A 667 10.27 5.35 -27.63
CA GLU A 667 11.58 4.80 -27.28
C GLU A 667 12.11 5.36 -25.94
N LEU A 668 11.81 6.62 -25.60
CA LEU A 668 12.09 7.17 -24.26
C LEU A 668 11.29 6.46 -23.15
N MET A 669 10.03 6.13 -23.40
CA MET A 669 9.19 5.34 -22.48
C MET A 669 9.81 3.96 -22.23
N LEU A 670 10.23 3.27 -23.29
CA LEU A 670 10.86 1.94 -23.21
C LEU A 670 12.23 1.98 -22.54
N LEU A 671 13.04 2.99 -22.83
CA LEU A 671 14.32 3.22 -22.15
C LEU A 671 14.12 3.41 -20.64
N SER A 672 13.14 4.23 -20.25
CA SER A 672 12.83 4.51 -18.85
C SER A 672 12.24 3.29 -18.12
N LEU A 673 11.49 2.45 -18.82
CA LEU A 673 10.97 1.17 -18.33
C LEU A 673 12.08 0.13 -18.06
N GLY A 674 13.21 0.24 -18.76
CA GLY A 674 14.39 -0.61 -18.57
C GLY A 674 15.43 -0.05 -17.60
N ASP A 675 15.11 0.98 -16.80
CA ASP A 675 16.02 1.53 -15.81
C ASP A 675 16.26 0.55 -14.65
N PRO A 676 17.50 0.36 -14.17
CA PRO A 676 17.77 -0.52 -13.03
C PRO A 676 17.21 -0.03 -11.68
N SER A 677 16.73 1.22 -11.57
CA SER A 677 16.11 1.74 -10.35
C SER A 677 14.59 1.66 -10.40
N GLU A 678 14.00 0.90 -9.46
CA GLU A 678 12.55 0.82 -9.26
C GLU A 678 11.89 2.19 -9.06
N ARG A 679 12.61 3.19 -8.52
CA ARG A 679 12.10 4.56 -8.38
C ARG A 679 11.82 5.21 -9.72
N VAL A 680 12.74 5.04 -10.67
CA VAL A 680 12.61 5.55 -12.04
C VAL A 680 11.46 4.84 -12.75
N VAL A 681 11.42 3.51 -12.72
CA VAL A 681 10.32 2.70 -13.30
C VAL A 681 8.96 3.07 -12.67
N SER A 682 8.90 3.29 -11.37
CA SER A 682 7.69 3.77 -10.67
C SER A 682 7.24 5.15 -11.17
N ALA A 683 8.17 6.09 -11.39
CA ALA A 683 7.85 7.38 -12.00
C ALA A 683 7.33 7.25 -13.45
N VAL A 684 7.80 6.25 -14.21
CA VAL A 684 7.29 5.94 -15.56
C VAL A 684 5.81 5.54 -15.50
N HIS A 685 5.46 4.61 -14.61
CA HIS A 685 4.06 4.20 -14.42
C HIS A 685 3.18 5.32 -13.86
N GLN A 686 3.69 6.12 -12.93
CA GLN A 686 2.90 7.17 -12.27
C GLN A 686 2.65 8.40 -13.15
N VAL A 687 3.61 8.80 -13.99
CA VAL A 687 3.57 10.10 -14.71
C VAL A 687 3.75 9.94 -16.22
N PHE A 688 4.82 9.28 -16.69
CA PHE A 688 5.14 9.22 -18.12
C PHE A 688 4.07 8.46 -18.90
N ILE A 689 3.79 7.19 -18.54
CA ILE A 689 2.83 6.36 -19.27
C ILE A 689 1.44 6.99 -19.31
N PRO A 690 0.86 7.49 -18.20
CA PRO A 690 -0.44 8.17 -18.25
C PRO A 690 -0.45 9.40 -19.17
N ALA A 691 0.58 10.25 -19.12
CA ALA A 691 0.66 11.43 -20.00
C ALA A 691 0.84 11.06 -21.48
N PHE A 692 1.67 10.05 -21.77
CA PHE A 692 1.85 9.52 -23.12
C PHE A 692 0.58 8.79 -23.62
N ALA A 693 -0.15 8.09 -22.74
CA ALA A 693 -1.44 7.48 -23.06
C ALA A 693 -2.51 8.52 -23.41
N ALA A 694 -2.55 9.64 -22.70
CA ALA A 694 -3.42 10.77 -23.04
C ALA A 694 -3.06 11.37 -24.41
N TRP A 695 -1.76 11.50 -24.73
CA TRP A 695 -1.34 11.94 -26.06
C TRP A 695 -1.75 10.97 -27.17
N THR A 696 -1.43 9.69 -27.01
CA THR A 696 -1.72 8.67 -28.02
C THR A 696 -3.22 8.44 -28.19
N THR A 697 -4.03 8.78 -27.18
CA THR A 697 -5.49 8.88 -27.30
C THR A 697 -5.88 10.00 -28.27
N GLU A 698 -5.33 11.21 -28.12
CA GLU A 698 -5.61 12.35 -29.02
C GLU A 698 -5.17 12.10 -30.47
N LEU A 699 -4.05 11.38 -30.66
CA LEU A 699 -3.55 10.97 -31.99
C LEU A 699 -4.34 9.81 -32.61
N GLY A 700 -5.21 9.13 -31.85
CA GLY A 700 -5.85 7.87 -32.27
C GLY A 700 -4.89 6.67 -32.32
N THR A 701 -3.68 6.80 -31.79
CA THR A 701 -2.61 5.79 -31.82
C THR A 701 -2.59 4.84 -30.61
N LEU A 702 -3.37 5.09 -29.56
CA LEU A 702 -3.38 4.26 -28.33
C LEU A 702 -3.67 2.77 -28.63
N HIS A 703 -4.80 2.50 -29.28
CA HIS A 703 -5.25 1.13 -29.58
C HIS A 703 -4.78 0.63 -30.96
N THR A 704 -4.39 1.53 -31.87
CA THR A 704 -3.93 1.15 -33.22
C THR A 704 -2.42 0.93 -33.30
N ALA A 705 -1.62 1.53 -32.40
CA ALA A 705 -0.16 1.42 -32.41
C ALA A 705 0.45 1.13 -31.03
N LEU A 706 0.15 1.90 -29.97
CA LEU A 706 0.85 1.78 -28.68
C LEU A 706 0.63 0.42 -27.99
N ILE A 707 -0.64 0.03 -27.80
CA ILE A 707 -0.98 -1.27 -27.21
C ILE A 707 -0.51 -2.44 -28.10
N PRO A 708 -0.78 -2.47 -29.42
CA PRO A 708 -0.24 -3.49 -30.32
C PRO A 708 1.29 -3.59 -30.31
N SER A 709 2.03 -2.47 -30.20
CA SER A 709 3.50 -2.48 -30.17
C SER A 709 4.06 -3.10 -28.89
N LEU A 710 3.37 -2.95 -27.76
CA LEU A 710 3.74 -3.62 -26.50
C LEU A 710 3.40 -5.11 -26.55
N LEU A 711 2.23 -5.48 -27.09
CA LEU A 711 1.82 -6.88 -27.27
C LEU A 711 2.78 -7.63 -28.22
N ALA A 712 3.13 -7.04 -29.37
CA ALA A 712 4.10 -7.61 -30.31
C ALA A 712 5.51 -7.79 -29.68
N ARG A 713 5.90 -6.92 -28.73
CA ARG A 713 7.14 -7.09 -27.96
C ARG A 713 7.04 -8.25 -26.96
N ILE A 714 5.89 -8.45 -26.31
CA ILE A 714 5.61 -9.61 -25.44
C ILE A 714 5.61 -10.92 -26.24
N GLU A 715 4.91 -10.97 -27.38
CA GLU A 715 4.91 -12.13 -28.28
C GLU A 715 6.33 -12.46 -28.76
N LYS A 716 7.10 -11.44 -29.14
CA LYS A 716 8.51 -11.62 -29.56
C LYS A 716 9.40 -12.17 -28.44
N LEU A 717 9.14 -11.86 -27.16
CA LEU A 717 9.84 -12.49 -26.04
C LEU A 717 9.46 -13.97 -25.91
N LEU A 718 8.18 -14.30 -26.03
CA LEU A 718 7.67 -15.68 -25.90
C LEU A 718 8.09 -16.59 -27.07
N MET A 719 8.40 -16.03 -28.24
CA MET A 719 8.86 -16.78 -29.42
C MET A 719 10.37 -17.08 -29.45
N GLN A 720 11.17 -16.54 -28.54
CA GLN A 720 12.64 -16.76 -28.50
C GLN A 720 13.01 -18.08 -27.79
N GLY A 721 12.52 -19.20 -28.34
CA GLY A 721 12.52 -20.53 -27.70
C GLY A 721 13.85 -21.26 -27.48
N GLU A 722 15.00 -20.59 -27.57
CA GLU A 722 16.33 -21.19 -27.28
C GLU A 722 17.03 -20.57 -26.05
N HIS A 723 16.47 -19.51 -25.47
CA HIS A 723 16.99 -18.90 -24.25
C HIS A 723 15.89 -18.87 -23.17
N SER A 724 16.29 -18.95 -21.91
CA SER A 724 15.37 -18.82 -20.77
C SER A 724 14.55 -17.54 -20.88
N LEU A 725 13.22 -17.66 -20.75
CA LEU A 725 12.30 -16.52 -20.81
C LEU A 725 12.77 -15.40 -19.88
N ASP A 726 12.92 -14.20 -20.42
CA ASP A 726 13.25 -13.02 -19.64
C ASP A 726 12.00 -12.52 -18.90
N GLU A 727 11.72 -13.15 -17.75
CA GLU A 727 10.57 -12.82 -16.90
C GLU A 727 10.53 -11.35 -16.51
N HIS A 728 11.70 -10.72 -16.33
CA HIS A 728 11.80 -9.30 -16.00
C HIS A 728 11.35 -8.41 -17.16
N LYS A 729 11.85 -8.62 -18.39
CA LYS A 729 11.36 -7.88 -19.57
C LYS A 729 9.87 -8.11 -19.84
N LEU A 730 9.38 -9.33 -19.61
CA LEU A 730 7.96 -9.65 -19.74
C LEU A 730 7.12 -8.87 -18.73
N HIS A 731 7.52 -8.88 -17.44
CA HIS A 731 6.88 -8.09 -16.39
C HIS A 731 6.87 -6.59 -16.73
N VAL A 732 7.98 -6.04 -17.20
CA VAL A 732 8.11 -4.62 -17.60
C VAL A 732 7.14 -4.23 -18.72
N PHE A 733 6.97 -5.06 -19.75
CA PHE A 733 5.99 -4.77 -20.81
C PHE A 733 4.54 -5.00 -20.37
N LEU A 734 4.28 -6.00 -19.52
CA LEU A 734 2.95 -6.28 -19.00
C LEU A 734 2.49 -5.22 -17.98
N SER A 735 3.38 -4.71 -17.13
CA SER A 735 3.09 -3.62 -16.19
C SER A 735 2.85 -2.29 -16.92
N ALA A 736 3.52 -2.08 -18.07
CA ALA A 736 3.23 -0.97 -18.97
C ALA A 736 1.83 -1.10 -19.59
N LEU A 737 1.47 -2.26 -20.15
CA LEU A 737 0.11 -2.54 -20.64
C LEU A 737 -0.95 -2.37 -19.54
N GLN A 738 -0.67 -2.83 -18.32
CA GLN A 738 -1.54 -2.68 -17.16
C GLN A 738 -1.81 -1.20 -16.83
N SER A 739 -0.82 -0.32 -17.05
CA SER A 739 -0.93 1.12 -16.86
C SER A 739 -1.76 1.81 -17.96
N LEU A 740 -1.97 1.15 -19.11
CA LEU A 740 -2.80 1.60 -20.21
C LEU A 740 -4.28 1.15 -20.09
N ILE A 741 -4.63 0.28 -19.12
CA ILE A 741 -6.01 -0.17 -18.92
C ILE A 741 -6.98 1.01 -18.61
N PRO A 742 -6.68 1.95 -17.68
CA PRO A 742 -7.59 3.07 -17.41
C PRO A 742 -7.77 4.04 -18.59
N PRO A 743 -6.70 4.46 -19.31
CA PRO A 743 -6.83 5.22 -20.56
C PRO A 743 -7.64 4.49 -21.64
N LEU A 744 -7.42 3.18 -21.84
CA LEU A 744 -8.17 2.39 -22.81
C LEU A 744 -9.67 2.36 -22.47
N PHE A 745 -10.02 2.17 -21.19
CA PHE A 745 -11.42 2.19 -20.75
C PHE A 745 -12.06 3.58 -20.90
N ALA A 746 -11.31 4.66 -20.64
CA ALA A 746 -11.78 6.02 -20.91
C ALA A 746 -12.06 6.25 -22.41
N VAL A 747 -11.21 5.74 -23.31
CA VAL A 747 -11.46 5.78 -24.78
C VAL A 747 -12.71 4.99 -25.17
N VAL A 748 -12.95 3.83 -24.55
CA VAL A 748 -14.17 3.03 -24.76
C VAL A 748 -15.42 3.82 -24.36
N LEU A 749 -15.39 4.54 -23.24
CA LEU A 749 -16.50 5.38 -22.75
C LEU A 749 -16.69 6.70 -23.54
N GLN A 750 -15.60 7.30 -24.01
CA GLN A 750 -15.64 8.56 -24.78
C GLN A 750 -16.10 8.35 -26.24
N ASN A 751 -15.80 7.19 -26.82
CA ASN A 751 -16.20 6.81 -28.17
C ASN A 751 -17.43 5.87 -28.19
N ALA A 752 -18.28 5.90 -27.17
CA ALA A 752 -19.47 5.06 -27.08
C ALA A 752 -20.67 5.68 -27.82
N PRO A 753 -21.60 4.87 -28.37
CA PRO A 753 -22.78 5.38 -29.06
C PRO A 753 -23.72 6.21 -28.16
N PHE A 754 -23.62 6.04 -26.84
CA PHE A 754 -24.40 6.76 -25.83
C PHE A 754 -23.71 8.00 -25.24
N THR A 755 -22.43 8.28 -25.55
CA THR A 755 -21.68 9.37 -24.87
C THR A 755 -22.37 10.74 -25.03
N SER A 756 -23.00 10.99 -26.19
CA SER A 756 -23.80 12.20 -26.45
C SER A 756 -25.11 12.30 -25.65
N ARG A 757 -25.58 11.18 -25.07
CA ARG A 757 -26.78 11.10 -24.22
C ARG A 757 -26.46 11.43 -22.75
N ALA A 758 -25.19 11.38 -22.34
CA ALA A 758 -24.77 11.67 -20.97
C ALA A 758 -25.04 13.14 -20.60
N LYS A 759 -25.97 13.35 -19.67
CA LYS A 759 -26.36 14.69 -19.18
C LYS A 759 -26.27 14.72 -17.66
N LEU A 760 -25.57 15.73 -17.13
CA LEU A 760 -25.47 16.00 -15.70
C LEU A 760 -26.75 16.67 -15.18
N HIS A 761 -27.87 15.95 -15.12
CA HIS A 761 -29.16 16.45 -14.64
C HIS A 761 -29.88 15.38 -13.80
N GLY A 762 -30.02 15.62 -12.50
CA GLY A 762 -30.61 14.70 -11.52
C GLY A 762 -29.61 14.29 -10.43
N ASP A 763 -30.06 13.54 -9.42
CA ASP A 763 -29.17 12.88 -8.47
C ASP A 763 -28.40 11.78 -9.19
N ILE A 764 -27.09 11.97 -9.33
CA ILE A 764 -26.19 11.00 -9.96
C ILE A 764 -25.72 10.03 -8.87
N PRO A 765 -25.96 8.71 -9.00
CA PRO A 765 -25.46 7.70 -8.08
C PRO A 765 -23.96 7.82 -7.80
N ALA A 766 -23.56 7.59 -6.55
CA ALA A 766 -22.16 7.52 -6.19
C ALA A 766 -21.52 6.26 -6.83
N ILE A 767 -20.35 6.42 -7.45
CA ILE A 767 -19.55 5.30 -7.94
C ILE A 767 -19.14 4.44 -6.73
N GLU A 768 -19.47 3.15 -6.75
CA GLU A 768 -19.10 2.19 -5.72
C GLU A 768 -17.59 2.22 -5.46
N VAL A 769 -17.19 2.28 -4.19
CA VAL A 769 -15.78 2.42 -3.78
C VAL A 769 -14.89 1.31 -4.37
N THR A 770 -15.42 0.10 -4.54
CA THR A 770 -14.64 -1.02 -5.09
C THR A 770 -14.57 -1.04 -6.62
N ARG A 771 -15.38 -0.24 -7.34
CA ARG A 771 -15.63 -0.37 -8.80
C ARG A 771 -14.35 -0.37 -9.66
N PHE A 772 -13.29 0.29 -9.21
CA PHE A 772 -11.99 0.32 -9.88
C PHE A 772 -10.87 -0.16 -8.95
N PRO A 773 -9.81 -0.80 -9.47
CA PRO A 773 -8.58 -1.01 -8.71
C PRO A 773 -8.01 0.31 -8.20
N ARG A 774 -7.35 0.30 -7.02
CA ARG A 774 -6.65 1.49 -6.52
C ARG A 774 -5.62 1.97 -7.57
N PRO A 775 -5.70 3.22 -8.06
CA PRO A 775 -4.78 3.72 -9.08
C PRO A 775 -3.41 3.98 -8.46
N ALA A 776 -2.33 3.80 -9.24
CA ALA A 776 -0.97 4.06 -8.76
C ALA A 776 -0.64 5.57 -8.69
N SER A 777 -1.37 6.40 -9.43
CA SER A 777 -1.27 7.85 -9.41
C SER A 777 -2.62 8.50 -9.74
N PRO A 778 -2.83 9.80 -9.41
CA PRO A 778 -4.05 10.51 -9.80
C PRO A 778 -4.30 10.54 -11.32
N LEU A 779 -3.25 10.39 -12.14
CA LEU A 779 -3.32 10.34 -13.60
C LEU A 779 -3.84 9.00 -14.15
N GLN A 780 -3.84 7.94 -13.33
CA GLN A 780 -4.45 6.65 -13.66
C GLN A 780 -5.91 6.54 -13.17
N ASP A 781 -6.42 7.51 -12.41
CA ASP A 781 -7.83 7.53 -12.02
C ASP A 781 -8.71 7.86 -13.23
N VAL A 782 -9.66 6.98 -13.54
CA VAL A 782 -10.61 7.14 -14.65
C VAL A 782 -11.41 8.44 -14.49
N ALA A 783 -11.73 8.87 -13.26
CA ALA A 783 -12.44 10.12 -13.01
C ALA A 783 -11.60 11.34 -13.43
N THR A 784 -10.29 11.32 -13.18
CA THR A 784 -9.33 12.35 -13.63
C THR A 784 -9.19 12.35 -15.16
N ILE A 785 -9.07 11.18 -15.78
CA ILE A 785 -8.92 11.03 -17.23
C ILE A 785 -10.16 11.57 -17.96
N ILE A 786 -11.37 11.23 -17.49
CA ILE A 786 -12.63 11.75 -18.05
C ILE A 786 -12.84 13.24 -17.68
N GLY A 787 -12.31 13.68 -16.54
CA GLY A 787 -12.30 15.08 -16.10
C GLY A 787 -13.32 15.44 -15.02
N SER A 788 -14.25 14.54 -14.68
CA SER A 788 -15.15 14.69 -13.52
C SER A 788 -15.71 13.34 -13.07
N ARG A 789 -15.98 13.21 -11.77
CA ARG A 789 -16.47 11.97 -11.15
C ARG A 789 -17.96 11.74 -11.48
N GLU A 790 -18.70 12.83 -11.61
CA GLU A 790 -20.12 12.91 -11.93
C GLU A 790 -20.35 12.44 -13.38
N MET A 791 -19.52 12.90 -14.32
CA MET A 791 -19.59 12.45 -15.73
C MET A 791 -19.18 10.99 -15.87
N LEU A 792 -18.15 10.52 -15.15
CA LEU A 792 -17.81 9.10 -15.12
C LEU A 792 -18.99 8.26 -14.61
N SER A 793 -19.66 8.67 -13.52
CA SER A 793 -20.82 7.94 -13.01
C SER A 793 -21.98 7.90 -14.01
N ALA A 794 -22.31 9.03 -14.64
CA ALA A 794 -23.33 9.10 -15.69
C ALA A 794 -22.99 8.22 -16.90
N LEU A 795 -21.72 8.15 -17.30
CA LEU A 795 -21.24 7.27 -18.38
C LEU A 795 -21.26 5.78 -17.98
N LEU A 796 -20.99 5.44 -16.72
CA LEU A 796 -21.05 4.06 -16.22
C LEU A 796 -22.47 3.51 -16.23
N LEU A 797 -23.47 4.30 -15.83
CA LEU A 797 -24.88 3.89 -15.91
C LEU A 797 -25.32 3.58 -17.34
N LEU A 798 -24.89 4.41 -18.31
CA LEU A 798 -25.17 4.17 -19.72
C LEU A 798 -24.37 2.99 -20.27
N TYR A 799 -23.12 2.79 -19.84
CA TYR A 799 -22.26 1.66 -20.19
C TYR A 799 -22.88 0.32 -19.78
N ASP A 800 -23.30 0.21 -18.51
CA ASP A 800 -23.90 -1.00 -17.96
C ASP A 800 -25.24 -1.30 -18.66
N HIS A 801 -26.11 -0.28 -18.83
CA HIS A 801 -27.39 -0.40 -19.55
C HIS A 801 -27.22 -0.81 -21.04
N GLN A 802 -26.23 -0.23 -21.73
CA GLN A 802 -25.93 -0.58 -23.12
C GLN A 802 -25.53 -2.06 -23.23
N LEU A 803 -24.65 -2.54 -22.33
CA LEU A 803 -24.19 -3.93 -22.36
C LEU A 803 -25.28 -4.95 -22.01
N GLU A 804 -26.20 -4.63 -21.11
CA GLU A 804 -27.28 -5.53 -20.71
C GLU A 804 -28.40 -5.65 -21.76
N HIS A 805 -28.72 -4.57 -22.48
CA HIS A 805 -29.91 -4.52 -23.35
C HIS A 805 -29.64 -4.27 -24.84
N GLU A 806 -28.76 -3.34 -25.19
CA GLU A 806 -28.50 -2.95 -26.58
C GLU A 806 -27.31 -3.72 -27.20
N GLY A 807 -26.45 -4.33 -26.38
CA GLY A 807 -25.26 -5.07 -26.81
C GLY A 807 -24.12 -4.17 -27.29
N THR A 808 -23.32 -4.67 -28.24
CA THR A 808 -22.06 -4.03 -28.69
C THR A 808 -22.11 -3.49 -30.12
N THR A 809 -23.31 -3.31 -30.70
CA THR A 809 -23.48 -2.85 -32.08
C THR A 809 -23.10 -1.38 -32.25
N GLY A 810 -22.28 -1.05 -33.25
CA GLY A 810 -21.87 0.33 -33.54
C GLY A 810 -20.90 0.93 -32.51
N TRP A 811 -20.18 0.10 -31.76
CA TRP A 811 -19.24 0.52 -30.72
C TRP A 811 -17.83 0.00 -31.01
N ASP A 812 -17.22 0.55 -32.05
CA ASP A 812 -15.98 0.03 -32.64
C ASP A 812 -14.82 -0.07 -31.64
N SER A 813 -14.71 0.87 -30.70
CA SER A 813 -13.69 0.86 -29.65
C SER A 813 -13.84 -0.34 -28.68
N LEU A 814 -15.08 -0.70 -28.31
CA LEU A 814 -15.35 -1.89 -27.51
C LEU A 814 -15.20 -3.18 -28.34
N LEU A 815 -15.66 -3.17 -29.60
CA LEU A 815 -15.50 -4.31 -30.50
C LEU A 815 -14.02 -4.62 -30.76
N TRP A 816 -13.16 -3.62 -30.85
CA TRP A 816 -11.70 -3.82 -30.92
C TRP A 816 -11.17 -4.52 -29.65
N VAL A 817 -11.61 -4.08 -28.46
CA VAL A 817 -11.23 -4.73 -27.19
C VAL A 817 -11.68 -6.20 -27.15
N VAL A 818 -12.91 -6.49 -27.58
CA VAL A 818 -13.50 -7.84 -27.52
C VAL A 818 -12.99 -8.77 -28.62
N ASN A 819 -12.75 -8.27 -29.84
CA ASN A 819 -12.48 -9.11 -31.02
C ASN A 819 -10.99 -9.12 -31.43
N GLN A 820 -10.15 -8.23 -30.89
CA GLN A 820 -8.71 -8.20 -31.19
C GLN A 820 -7.89 -8.32 -29.90
N LEU A 821 -8.02 -7.37 -28.97
CA LEU A 821 -7.18 -7.32 -27.77
C LEU A 821 -7.36 -8.56 -26.87
N LEU A 822 -8.60 -8.91 -26.55
CA LEU A 822 -8.87 -10.02 -25.63
C LEU A 822 -8.45 -11.40 -26.20
N PRO A 823 -8.78 -11.77 -27.47
CA PRO A 823 -8.25 -12.98 -28.09
C PRO A 823 -6.72 -13.02 -28.11
N GLN A 824 -6.05 -11.93 -28.51
CA GLN A 824 -4.59 -11.84 -28.54
C GLN A 824 -3.96 -12.05 -27.15
N LEU A 825 -4.55 -11.46 -26.10
CA LEU A 825 -4.11 -11.68 -24.72
C LEU A 825 -4.26 -13.13 -24.26
N ILE A 826 -5.37 -13.80 -24.61
CA ILE A 826 -5.57 -15.22 -24.25
C ILE A 826 -4.62 -16.11 -25.06
N GLU A 827 -4.33 -15.78 -26.32
CA GLU A 827 -3.37 -16.48 -27.17
C GLU A 827 -1.92 -16.32 -26.67
N ILE A 828 -1.56 -15.16 -26.12
CA ILE A 828 -0.31 -14.91 -25.40
C ILE A 828 -0.23 -15.80 -24.16
N VAL A 829 -1.29 -15.81 -23.33
CA VAL A 829 -1.36 -16.66 -22.13
C VAL A 829 -1.25 -18.15 -22.47
N GLY A 830 -1.85 -18.60 -23.58
CA GLY A 830 -1.76 -19.97 -24.10
C GLY A 830 -0.37 -20.39 -24.59
N ARG A 831 0.64 -19.51 -24.52
CA ARG A 831 2.05 -19.80 -24.77
C ARG A 831 2.93 -19.80 -23.52
N ILE A 832 2.42 -19.33 -22.39
CA ILE A 832 3.19 -19.25 -21.14
C ILE A 832 3.27 -20.63 -20.50
N ASN A 833 4.49 -21.06 -20.16
CA ASN A 833 4.70 -22.28 -19.40
C ASN A 833 4.24 -22.08 -17.96
N VAL A 834 3.40 -22.99 -17.48
CA VAL A 834 2.83 -22.98 -16.13
C VAL A 834 3.86 -23.09 -15.01
N THR A 835 5.07 -23.57 -15.32
CA THR A 835 6.18 -23.63 -14.34
C THR A 835 6.69 -22.25 -13.92
N SER A 836 6.43 -21.19 -14.68
CA SER A 836 6.79 -19.82 -14.29
C SER A 836 5.67 -19.21 -13.46
N SER A 837 5.77 -19.37 -12.12
CA SER A 837 4.83 -18.76 -11.18
C SER A 837 4.80 -17.24 -11.28
N THR A 838 5.95 -16.58 -11.51
CA THR A 838 6.04 -15.13 -11.73
C THR A 838 5.13 -14.68 -12.88
N CYS A 839 5.20 -15.37 -14.03
CA CYS A 839 4.39 -15.03 -15.20
C CYS A 839 2.91 -15.30 -14.97
N VAL A 840 2.57 -16.43 -14.34
CA VAL A 840 1.19 -16.78 -13.96
C VAL A 840 0.60 -15.69 -13.06
N HIS A 841 1.31 -15.29 -12.01
CA HIS A 841 0.86 -14.28 -11.06
C HIS A 841 0.62 -12.92 -11.73
N GLU A 842 1.59 -12.44 -12.52
CA GLU A 842 1.51 -11.12 -13.16
C GLU A 842 0.41 -11.04 -14.22
N PHE A 843 0.19 -12.09 -15.02
CA PHE A 843 -0.97 -12.14 -15.93
C PHE A 843 -2.30 -12.26 -15.19
N SER A 844 -2.36 -13.01 -14.08
CA SER A 844 -3.56 -13.09 -13.23
C SER A 844 -3.93 -11.72 -12.68
N ARG A 845 -2.94 -10.96 -12.20
CA ARG A 845 -3.09 -9.58 -11.75
C ARG A 845 -3.52 -8.62 -12.86
N PHE A 846 -2.96 -8.77 -14.06
CA PHE A 846 -3.37 -8.01 -15.24
C PHE A 846 -4.84 -8.26 -15.58
N PHE A 847 -5.26 -9.52 -15.71
CA PHE A 847 -6.65 -9.88 -16.01
C PHE A 847 -7.61 -9.45 -14.92
N TRP A 848 -7.22 -9.53 -13.64
CA TRP A 848 -8.02 -9.00 -12.53
C TRP A 848 -8.24 -7.49 -12.66
N ARG A 849 -7.18 -6.70 -12.91
CA ARG A 849 -7.31 -5.24 -13.09
C ARG A 849 -8.11 -4.88 -14.34
N PHE A 850 -7.96 -5.63 -15.43
CA PHE A 850 -8.74 -5.48 -16.65
C PHE A 850 -10.24 -5.72 -16.40
N CYS A 851 -10.59 -6.86 -15.80
CA CYS A 851 -11.97 -7.22 -15.48
C CYS A 851 -12.61 -6.28 -14.45
N ARG A 852 -11.87 -5.84 -13.42
CA ARG A 852 -12.34 -4.81 -12.47
C ARG A 852 -12.56 -3.47 -13.15
N THR A 853 -11.70 -3.05 -14.07
CA THR A 853 -11.84 -1.74 -14.73
C THR A 853 -13.02 -1.73 -15.69
N PHE A 854 -13.15 -2.75 -16.56
CA PHE A 854 -14.27 -2.80 -17.50
C PHE A 854 -15.62 -3.08 -16.82
N GLY A 855 -15.67 -3.92 -15.77
CA GLY A 855 -16.87 -4.10 -14.93
C GLY A 855 -17.50 -5.50 -15.01
N LYS A 856 -18.46 -5.75 -14.11
CA LYS A 856 -19.05 -7.09 -13.89
C LYS A 856 -19.75 -7.61 -15.15
N ILE A 857 -20.61 -6.78 -15.76
CA ILE A 857 -21.43 -7.16 -16.93
C ILE A 857 -20.52 -7.51 -18.11
N PHE A 858 -19.49 -6.70 -18.38
CA PHE A 858 -18.48 -6.99 -19.41
C PHE A 858 -17.71 -8.29 -19.11
N THR A 859 -17.28 -8.48 -17.86
CA THR A 859 -16.56 -9.71 -17.45
C THR A 859 -17.41 -10.95 -17.68
N ASN A 860 -18.70 -10.91 -17.31
CA ASN A 860 -19.62 -12.03 -17.45
C ASN A 860 -20.06 -12.29 -18.89
N THR A 861 -20.24 -11.25 -19.72
CA THR A 861 -20.80 -11.38 -21.09
C THR A 861 -19.75 -11.44 -22.20
N LYS A 862 -18.49 -11.06 -21.93
CA LYS A 862 -17.41 -11.01 -22.93
C LYS A 862 -16.16 -11.78 -22.50
N VAL A 863 -15.66 -11.57 -21.28
CA VAL A 863 -14.39 -12.19 -20.84
C VAL A 863 -14.55 -13.67 -20.53
N LYS A 864 -15.45 -14.03 -19.61
CA LYS A 864 -15.67 -15.44 -19.23
C LYS A 864 -16.03 -16.34 -20.43
N PRO A 865 -16.92 -15.95 -21.36
CA PRO A 865 -17.25 -16.79 -22.51
C PRO A 865 -16.07 -17.10 -23.42
N GLN A 866 -15.15 -16.14 -23.69
CA GLN A 866 -13.99 -16.40 -24.55
C GLN A 866 -12.99 -17.37 -23.91
N PHE A 867 -12.72 -17.22 -22.60
CA PHE A 867 -11.94 -18.22 -21.87
C PHE A 867 -12.63 -19.58 -21.87
N GLN A 868 -13.94 -19.64 -21.61
CA GLN A 868 -14.71 -20.88 -21.63
C GLN A 868 -14.74 -21.55 -23.01
N GLU A 869 -14.84 -20.80 -24.09
CA GLU A 869 -14.79 -21.32 -25.46
C GLU A 869 -13.42 -21.95 -25.73
N ILE A 870 -12.34 -21.22 -25.44
CA ILE A 870 -10.96 -21.69 -25.62
C ILE A 870 -10.63 -22.90 -24.73
N LEU A 871 -11.19 -22.96 -23.51
CA LEU A 871 -11.02 -24.09 -22.58
C LEU A 871 -11.96 -25.27 -22.86
N ARG A 872 -13.09 -25.06 -23.55
CA ARG A 872 -14.02 -26.11 -24.00
C ARG A 872 -13.61 -26.74 -25.33
N LEU A 873 -12.72 -26.13 -26.08
CA LEU A 873 -12.25 -26.67 -27.34
C LEU A 873 -11.38 -27.90 -27.10
N SER A 874 -12.07 -29.05 -27.21
CA SER A 874 -11.62 -30.44 -27.34
C SER A 874 -11.24 -31.21 -26.08
N GLU A 875 -12.22 -31.98 -25.59
CA GLU A 875 -11.97 -33.28 -24.95
C GLU A 875 -11.27 -34.26 -25.93
N GLU A 876 -11.45 -34.06 -27.25
CA GLU A 876 -10.88 -34.91 -28.31
C GLU A 876 -9.40 -34.65 -28.67
N ASN A 877 -8.81 -33.48 -28.36
CA ASN A 877 -7.40 -33.18 -28.69
C ASN A 877 -6.49 -33.12 -27.45
N VAL A 878 -6.90 -33.70 -26.31
CA VAL A 878 -5.96 -33.98 -25.20
C VAL A 878 -5.16 -35.24 -25.54
N ASP A 879 -4.34 -35.14 -26.60
CA ASP A 879 -3.36 -36.14 -26.96
C ASP A 879 -2.38 -36.31 -25.79
N ALA A 880 -2.52 -37.38 -25.02
CA ALA A 880 -1.67 -37.67 -23.86
C ALA A 880 -0.16 -37.78 -24.19
N SER A 881 0.19 -37.86 -25.48
CA SER A 881 1.57 -37.86 -26.00
C SER A 881 2.11 -36.46 -26.36
N ALA A 882 1.25 -35.45 -26.48
CA ALA A 882 1.62 -34.09 -26.84
C ALA A 882 1.21 -33.12 -25.71
N GLY A 883 2.19 -32.66 -24.92
CA GLY A 883 2.00 -31.76 -23.76
C GLY A 883 1.53 -30.33 -24.08
N ASN A 884 0.75 -30.15 -25.16
CA ASN A 884 0.30 -28.88 -25.72
C ASN A 884 -1.18 -28.56 -25.48
N GLY A 885 -1.95 -29.45 -24.85
CA GLY A 885 -3.34 -29.18 -24.47
C GLY A 885 -3.46 -27.90 -23.64
N ILE A 886 -4.40 -27.02 -23.96
CA ILE A 886 -4.48 -25.69 -23.34
C ILE A 886 -4.73 -25.75 -21.81
N LEU A 887 -5.30 -26.88 -21.35
CA LEU A 887 -5.54 -27.19 -19.94
C LEU A 887 -4.26 -27.45 -19.13
N THR A 888 -3.11 -27.75 -19.74
CA THR A 888 -1.82 -27.96 -19.02
C THR A 888 -1.00 -26.67 -18.89
N LYS A 889 -1.49 -25.55 -19.45
CA LYS A 889 -0.77 -24.28 -19.55
C LYS A 889 -1.27 -23.24 -18.53
N ALA A 890 -0.63 -22.07 -18.54
CA ALA A 890 -0.97 -20.93 -17.68
C ALA A 890 -2.42 -20.41 -17.84
N THR A 891 -3.13 -20.75 -18.93
CA THR A 891 -4.52 -20.34 -19.17
C THR A 891 -5.47 -20.73 -18.03
N VAL A 892 -5.31 -21.92 -17.46
CA VAL A 892 -6.14 -22.41 -16.35
C VAL A 892 -5.96 -21.57 -15.07
N PRO A 893 -4.75 -21.43 -14.50
CA PRO A 893 -4.57 -20.62 -13.29
C PRO A 893 -4.91 -19.14 -13.51
N ILE A 894 -4.59 -18.56 -14.69
CA ILE A 894 -4.91 -17.15 -14.97
C ILE A 894 -6.42 -16.93 -15.08
N TYR A 895 -7.17 -17.86 -15.68
CA TYR A 895 -8.63 -17.79 -15.70
C TYR A 895 -9.24 -17.95 -14.30
N ALA A 896 -8.77 -18.96 -13.54
CA ALA A 896 -9.23 -19.23 -12.19
C ALA A 896 -8.97 -18.05 -11.23
N THR A 897 -7.75 -17.51 -11.22
CA THR A 897 -7.28 -16.55 -10.20
C THR A 897 -7.36 -15.09 -10.64
N GLY A 898 -7.40 -14.80 -11.94
CA GLY A 898 -7.52 -13.45 -12.49
C GLY A 898 -8.94 -13.05 -12.92
N VAL A 899 -9.74 -14.00 -13.44
CA VAL A 899 -11.06 -13.71 -14.01
C VAL A 899 -12.20 -14.16 -13.09
N LEU A 900 -12.19 -15.41 -12.63
CA LEU A 900 -13.29 -15.97 -11.83
C LEU A 900 -13.38 -15.36 -10.41
N THR A 901 -12.25 -15.06 -9.78
CA THR A 901 -12.15 -14.38 -8.46
C THR A 901 -12.45 -12.87 -8.50
N CYS A 902 -12.75 -12.29 -9.66
CA CYS A 902 -12.75 -10.83 -9.82
C CYS A 902 -13.86 -10.11 -9.02
N TYR A 903 -14.98 -10.79 -8.76
CA TYR A 903 -16.13 -10.25 -8.02
C TYR A 903 -16.53 -11.08 -6.79
N ASN A 904 -16.05 -12.32 -6.67
CA ASN A 904 -16.24 -13.22 -5.52
C ASN A 904 -17.70 -13.41 -5.05
N GLN A 905 -18.67 -13.24 -5.95
CA GLN A 905 -20.08 -13.48 -5.65
C GLN A 905 -20.37 -14.98 -5.58
N GLU A 906 -21.53 -15.37 -5.05
CA GLU A 906 -21.89 -16.79 -4.92
C GLU A 906 -21.93 -17.51 -6.28
N GLU A 907 -22.37 -16.82 -7.34
CA GLU A 907 -22.31 -17.29 -8.73
C GLU A 907 -20.88 -17.51 -9.22
N ASP A 908 -19.97 -16.57 -8.93
CA ASP A 908 -18.55 -16.67 -9.27
C ASP A 908 -17.89 -17.85 -8.56
N ARG A 909 -18.19 -18.02 -7.27
CA ARG A 909 -17.69 -19.13 -6.44
C ARG A 909 -18.19 -20.47 -6.95
N LYS A 910 -19.48 -20.60 -7.29
CA LYS A 910 -20.04 -21.82 -7.92
C LYS A 910 -19.38 -22.13 -9.25
N LEU A 911 -19.17 -21.11 -10.10
CA LEU A 911 -18.48 -21.26 -11.38
C LEU A 911 -17.01 -21.67 -11.21
N LEU A 912 -16.31 -21.13 -10.21
CA LEU A 912 -14.93 -21.50 -9.88
C LEU A 912 -14.82 -22.93 -9.34
N VAL A 913 -15.76 -23.36 -8.49
CA VAL A 913 -15.82 -24.75 -8.00
C VAL A 913 -16.01 -25.72 -9.17
N GLY A 914 -17.05 -25.52 -9.98
CA GLY A 914 -17.30 -26.39 -11.14
C GLY A 914 -16.15 -26.39 -12.14
N PHE A 915 -15.55 -25.23 -12.43
CA PHE A 915 -14.39 -25.15 -13.32
C PHE A 915 -13.17 -25.94 -12.79
N LEU A 916 -12.85 -25.84 -11.50
CA LEU A 916 -11.73 -26.58 -10.92
C LEU A 916 -12.03 -28.07 -10.79
N GLU A 917 -13.28 -28.46 -10.55
CA GLU A 917 -13.76 -29.85 -10.57
C GLU A 917 -13.65 -30.46 -11.98
N ASP A 918 -14.13 -29.76 -13.01
CA ASP A 918 -14.01 -30.16 -14.42
C ASP A 918 -12.53 -30.33 -14.81
N VAL A 919 -11.68 -29.35 -14.53
CA VAL A 919 -10.24 -29.40 -14.83
C VAL A 919 -9.54 -30.54 -14.10
N MET A 920 -9.82 -30.72 -12.80
CA MET A 920 -9.26 -31.84 -12.03
C MET A 920 -9.66 -33.19 -12.61
N THR A 921 -10.92 -33.34 -12.98
CA THR A 921 -11.48 -34.57 -13.56
C THR A 921 -10.85 -34.86 -14.91
N THR A 922 -10.87 -33.89 -15.84
CA THR A 922 -10.32 -34.04 -17.20
C THR A 922 -8.81 -34.34 -17.18
N LEU A 923 -8.01 -33.61 -16.41
CA LEU A 923 -6.55 -33.86 -16.34
C LEU A 923 -6.24 -35.24 -15.72
N SER A 924 -7.01 -35.66 -14.71
CA SER A 924 -6.84 -36.97 -14.07
C SER A 924 -7.19 -38.13 -15.00
N LEU A 925 -8.30 -38.01 -15.75
CA LEU A 925 -8.78 -39.07 -16.65
C LEU A 925 -7.97 -39.15 -17.96
N SER A 926 -7.42 -38.03 -18.42
CA SER A 926 -6.52 -37.98 -19.61
C SER A 926 -5.05 -38.30 -19.29
N HIS A 927 -4.70 -38.55 -18.02
CA HIS A 927 -3.32 -38.70 -17.55
C HIS A 927 -2.39 -37.51 -17.88
N ALA A 928 -2.96 -36.31 -18.05
CA ALA A 928 -2.20 -35.11 -18.37
C ALA A 928 -1.43 -34.54 -17.14
N PRO A 929 -0.35 -33.75 -17.37
CA PRO A 929 0.35 -33.05 -16.29
C PRO A 929 -0.59 -32.17 -15.45
N LEU A 930 -0.53 -32.33 -14.13
CA LEU A 930 -1.39 -31.64 -13.16
C LEU A 930 -0.93 -30.21 -12.83
N ASP A 931 0.15 -29.72 -13.43
CA ASP A 931 0.87 -28.52 -12.95
C ASP A 931 0.04 -27.23 -13.07
N SER A 932 -0.91 -27.16 -14.00
CA SER A 932 -1.90 -26.09 -14.10
C SER A 932 -2.92 -26.08 -12.97
N LEU A 933 -3.39 -27.26 -12.54
CA LEU A 933 -4.22 -27.41 -11.35
C LEU A 933 -3.43 -27.04 -10.09
N LYS A 934 -2.18 -27.51 -9.96
CA LYS A 934 -1.28 -27.16 -8.85
C LYS A 934 -1.07 -25.65 -8.75
N ALA A 935 -0.73 -24.98 -9.85
CA ALA A 935 -0.55 -23.54 -9.90
C ALA A 935 -1.82 -22.79 -9.47
N SER A 936 -2.99 -23.25 -9.93
CA SER A 936 -4.29 -22.70 -9.53
C SER A 936 -4.53 -22.83 -8.02
N PHE A 937 -4.22 -24.01 -7.46
CA PHE A 937 -4.37 -24.30 -6.02
C PHE A 937 -3.38 -23.52 -5.16
N VAL A 938 -2.16 -23.26 -5.63
CA VAL A 938 -1.15 -22.44 -4.93
C VAL A 938 -1.55 -20.96 -4.91
N GLU A 939 -1.90 -20.37 -6.06
CA GLU A 939 -2.32 -18.97 -6.15
C GLU A 939 -3.62 -18.69 -5.38
N LEU A 940 -4.63 -19.57 -5.49
CA LEU A 940 -5.86 -19.44 -4.69
C LEU A 940 -5.61 -19.75 -3.21
N GLY A 941 -4.78 -20.74 -2.91
CA GLY A 941 -4.43 -21.16 -1.54
C GLY A 941 -3.66 -20.11 -0.75
N ALA A 942 -2.99 -19.16 -1.43
CA ALA A 942 -2.35 -18.01 -0.78
C ALA A 942 -3.34 -17.04 -0.11
N ASN A 943 -4.64 -17.08 -0.47
CA ASN A 943 -5.67 -16.24 0.13
C ASN A 943 -6.69 -17.08 0.94
N PRO A 944 -6.79 -16.89 2.27
CA PRO A 944 -7.70 -17.64 3.14
C PRO A 944 -9.17 -17.66 2.72
N VAL A 945 -9.64 -16.64 1.98
CA VAL A 945 -11.02 -16.55 1.49
C VAL A 945 -11.42 -17.74 0.61
N TYR A 946 -10.46 -18.39 -0.07
CA TYR A 946 -10.70 -19.53 -0.94
C TYR A 946 -10.44 -20.90 -0.29
N HIS A 947 -9.95 -20.98 0.96
CA HIS A 947 -9.60 -22.27 1.59
C HIS A 947 -10.80 -23.23 1.63
N GLU A 948 -11.96 -22.78 2.11
CA GLU A 948 -13.17 -23.61 2.11
C GLU A 948 -13.66 -23.99 0.70
N LEU A 949 -13.44 -23.11 -0.29
CA LEU A 949 -13.80 -23.36 -1.68
C LEU A 949 -12.94 -24.48 -2.26
N LEU A 950 -11.62 -24.39 -2.09
CA LEU A 950 -10.67 -25.40 -2.55
C LEU A 950 -10.89 -26.75 -1.85
N LEU A 951 -11.17 -26.75 -0.53
CA LEU A 951 -11.54 -27.95 0.20
C LEU A 951 -12.86 -28.57 -0.29
N THR A 952 -13.80 -27.75 -0.78
CA THR A 952 -15.04 -28.23 -1.42
C THR A 952 -14.75 -28.89 -2.77
N VAL A 953 -13.87 -28.29 -3.60
CA VAL A 953 -13.40 -28.92 -4.86
C VAL A 953 -12.75 -30.28 -4.59
N LEU A 954 -11.86 -30.36 -3.60
CA LEU A 954 -11.20 -31.62 -3.25
C LEU A 954 -12.17 -32.66 -2.70
N TRP A 955 -13.24 -32.26 -2.01
CA TRP A 955 -14.27 -33.19 -1.54
C TRP A 955 -15.00 -33.88 -2.70
N TYR A 956 -15.32 -33.18 -3.79
CA TYR A 956 -15.85 -33.81 -5.01
C TYR A 956 -14.88 -34.86 -5.56
N GLY A 957 -13.58 -34.55 -5.58
CA GLY A 957 -12.53 -35.49 -5.97
C GLY A 957 -12.39 -36.70 -5.02
N VAL A 958 -12.66 -36.53 -3.72
CA VAL A 958 -12.65 -37.61 -2.72
C VAL A 958 -13.77 -38.62 -2.94
N VAL A 959 -14.98 -38.15 -3.28
CA VAL A 959 -16.14 -39.02 -3.50
C VAL A 959 -16.30 -39.48 -4.96
N HIS A 960 -15.35 -39.14 -5.83
CA HIS A 960 -15.41 -39.45 -7.25
C HIS A 960 -15.21 -40.95 -7.54
N THR A 961 -15.97 -41.50 -8.49
CA THR A 961 -15.95 -42.93 -8.83
C THR A 961 -14.58 -43.42 -9.33
N SER A 962 -13.95 -42.68 -10.25
CA SER A 962 -12.61 -42.99 -10.75
C SER A 962 -11.53 -42.80 -9.69
N ALA A 963 -10.70 -43.83 -9.50
CA ALA A 963 -9.55 -43.82 -8.60
C ALA A 963 -8.49 -42.77 -9.00
N LEU A 964 -8.35 -42.45 -10.29
CA LEU A 964 -7.39 -41.46 -10.77
C LEU A 964 -7.69 -40.06 -10.22
N VAL A 965 -8.98 -39.69 -10.16
CA VAL A 965 -9.43 -38.41 -9.59
C VAL A 965 -9.23 -38.39 -8.07
N ARG A 966 -9.53 -39.50 -7.38
CA ARG A 966 -9.26 -39.66 -5.94
C ARG A 966 -7.77 -39.53 -5.59
N CYS A 967 -6.89 -40.14 -6.39
CA CYS A 967 -5.43 -39.96 -6.29
C CYS A 967 -5.00 -38.49 -6.48
N THR A 968 -5.59 -37.78 -7.45
CA THR A 968 -5.32 -36.36 -7.67
C THR A 968 -5.78 -35.49 -6.51
N ALA A 969 -6.98 -35.74 -5.97
CA ALA A 969 -7.48 -35.02 -4.79
C ALA A 969 -6.56 -35.21 -3.57
N ALA A 970 -6.11 -36.44 -3.31
CA ALA A 970 -5.15 -36.75 -2.25
C ALA A 970 -3.85 -35.93 -2.39
N ARG A 971 -3.30 -35.84 -3.61
CA ARG A 971 -2.10 -35.04 -3.93
C ARG A 971 -2.32 -33.53 -3.80
N MET A 972 -3.51 -33.02 -4.11
CA MET A 972 -3.79 -31.58 -3.98
C MET A 972 -3.95 -31.15 -2.51
N PHE A 973 -4.40 -32.03 -1.60
CA PHE A 973 -4.40 -31.73 -0.16
C PHE A 973 -2.99 -31.41 0.36
N GLU A 974 -1.96 -32.10 -0.14
CA GLU A 974 -0.56 -31.86 0.23
C GLU A 974 -0.15 -30.38 0.05
N LEU A 975 -0.62 -29.74 -1.02
CA LEU A 975 -0.31 -28.34 -1.34
C LEU A 975 -1.06 -27.36 -0.42
N LEU A 976 -2.31 -27.68 -0.06
CA LEU A 976 -3.15 -26.79 0.75
C LEU A 976 -2.82 -26.81 2.24
N VAL A 977 -2.41 -27.96 2.79
CA VAL A 977 -2.17 -28.12 4.24
C VAL A 977 -1.22 -27.05 4.80
N LYS A 978 -0.20 -26.62 4.03
CA LYS A 978 0.76 -25.59 4.48
C LYS A 978 0.15 -24.20 4.69
N GLY A 979 -0.98 -23.89 4.07
CA GLY A 979 -1.66 -22.58 4.17
C GLY A 979 -2.96 -22.59 4.97
N VAL A 980 -3.62 -23.75 5.10
CA VAL A 980 -4.95 -23.87 5.74
C VAL A 980 -4.84 -23.87 7.26
N ASN A 981 -5.76 -23.16 7.94
CA ASN A 981 -5.83 -23.11 9.40
C ASN A 981 -6.00 -24.50 10.04
N GLU A 982 -5.29 -24.79 11.14
CA GLU A 982 -5.33 -26.09 11.84
C GLU A 982 -6.75 -26.59 12.15
N THR A 983 -7.71 -25.70 12.42
CA THR A 983 -9.12 -26.07 12.65
C THR A 983 -9.79 -26.66 11.42
N LEU A 984 -9.56 -26.08 10.23
CA LEU A 984 -10.02 -26.63 8.96
C LEU A 984 -9.26 -27.90 8.58
N VAL A 985 -7.96 -27.99 8.92
CA VAL A 985 -7.20 -29.25 8.75
C VAL A 985 -7.82 -30.37 9.58
N ALA A 986 -8.16 -30.11 10.84
CA ALA A 986 -8.79 -31.08 11.74
C ALA A 986 -10.23 -31.45 11.35
N GLN A 987 -11.03 -30.49 10.86
CA GLN A 987 -12.46 -30.69 10.57
C GLN A 987 -12.76 -31.17 9.14
N ARG A 988 -11.91 -30.85 8.16
CA ARG A 988 -12.15 -31.15 6.72
C ARG A 988 -11.06 -32.01 6.11
N VAL A 989 -9.78 -31.65 6.29
CA VAL A 989 -8.67 -32.33 5.60
C VAL A 989 -8.41 -33.72 6.15
N VAL A 990 -8.21 -33.85 7.47
CA VAL A 990 -7.89 -35.15 8.09
C VAL A 990 -9.01 -36.18 7.91
N PRO A 991 -10.30 -35.85 8.10
CA PRO A 991 -11.40 -36.77 7.78
C PRO A 991 -11.39 -37.22 6.32
N ALA A 992 -11.18 -36.32 5.35
CA ALA A 992 -11.11 -36.66 3.93
C ALA A 992 -9.90 -37.57 3.60
N LEU A 993 -8.73 -37.28 4.15
CA LEU A 993 -7.53 -38.13 3.99
C LEU A 993 -7.71 -39.50 4.65
N ILE A 994 -8.39 -39.59 5.80
CA ILE A 994 -8.72 -40.88 6.43
C ILE A 994 -9.67 -41.69 5.54
N THR A 995 -10.69 -41.07 4.94
CA THR A 995 -11.57 -41.73 3.96
C THR A 995 -10.75 -42.30 2.78
N LEU A 996 -9.83 -41.52 2.20
CA LEU A 996 -8.94 -41.98 1.12
C LEU A 996 -7.87 -42.99 1.57
N SER A 997 -7.55 -43.06 2.87
CA SER A 997 -6.57 -44.03 3.40
C SER A 997 -7.15 -45.45 3.52
N SER A 998 -8.49 -45.56 3.60
CA SER A 998 -9.23 -46.84 3.65
C SER A 998 -9.83 -47.24 2.30
N ASP A 999 -9.46 -46.53 1.23
CA ASP A 999 -9.97 -46.70 -0.13
C ASP A 999 -9.75 -48.13 -0.67
N PRO A 1000 -10.65 -48.73 -1.48
CA PRO A 1000 -10.38 -50.02 -2.11
C PRO A 1000 -9.09 -50.06 -2.95
N GLU A 1001 -8.69 -48.95 -3.56
CA GLU A 1001 -7.53 -48.87 -4.44
C GLU A 1001 -6.23 -48.49 -3.70
N ILE A 1002 -5.23 -49.36 -3.75
CA ILE A 1002 -3.92 -49.13 -3.10
C ILE A 1002 -3.23 -47.87 -3.63
N SER A 1003 -3.45 -47.52 -4.89
CA SER A 1003 -2.92 -46.29 -5.51
C SER A 1003 -3.46 -45.00 -4.87
N VAL A 1004 -4.72 -45.02 -4.43
CA VAL A 1004 -5.36 -43.91 -3.70
C VAL A 1004 -4.77 -43.84 -2.29
N ARG A 1005 -4.68 -44.98 -1.58
CA ARG A 1005 -4.06 -45.05 -0.24
C ARG A 1005 -2.65 -44.45 -0.24
N ILE A 1006 -1.80 -44.88 -1.18
CA ILE A 1006 -0.43 -44.36 -1.36
C ILE A 1006 -0.44 -42.84 -1.52
N SER A 1007 -1.36 -42.31 -2.34
CA SER A 1007 -1.44 -40.87 -2.65
C SER A 1007 -1.81 -40.00 -1.44
N THR A 1008 -2.30 -40.57 -0.32
CA THR A 1008 -2.58 -39.82 0.92
C THR A 1008 -1.33 -39.56 1.78
N ILE A 1009 -0.29 -40.37 1.63
CA ILE A 1009 0.89 -40.37 2.52
C ILE A 1009 1.65 -39.03 2.50
N PRO A 1010 1.90 -38.38 1.34
CA PRO A 1010 2.56 -37.08 1.32
C PRO A 1010 1.78 -36.01 2.08
N ALA A 1011 0.45 -36.01 1.99
CA ALA A 1011 -0.42 -35.06 2.69
C ALA A 1011 -0.41 -35.29 4.22
N PHE A 1012 -0.46 -36.55 4.68
CA PHE A 1012 -0.23 -36.88 6.08
C PHE A 1012 1.16 -36.44 6.57
N GLY A 1013 2.20 -36.64 5.76
CA GLY A 1013 3.54 -36.14 6.05
C GLY A 1013 3.58 -34.61 6.19
N THR A 1014 2.92 -33.87 5.30
CA THR A 1014 2.83 -32.40 5.39
C THR A 1014 2.10 -31.97 6.66
N ILE A 1015 1.08 -32.70 7.12
CA ILE A 1015 0.42 -32.43 8.41
C ILE A 1015 1.41 -32.59 9.58
N MET A 1016 2.23 -33.64 9.58
CA MET A 1016 3.27 -33.87 10.60
C MET A 1016 4.40 -32.84 10.59
N GLU A 1017 4.62 -32.12 9.47
CA GLU A 1017 5.57 -31.01 9.35
C GLU A 1017 5.01 -29.67 9.87
N THR A 1018 3.71 -29.45 9.68
CA THR A 1018 3.07 -28.12 9.77
C THR A 1018 2.22 -27.90 11.02
N VAL A 1019 1.44 -28.90 11.43
CA VAL A 1019 0.46 -28.79 12.52
C VAL A 1019 1.14 -28.95 13.88
N THR A 1020 0.63 -28.24 14.88
CA THR A 1020 1.10 -28.30 16.28
C THR A 1020 0.12 -28.97 17.24
N GLN A 1021 -1.17 -29.10 16.88
CA GLN A 1021 -2.18 -29.77 17.70
C GLN A 1021 -1.88 -31.27 17.91
N LYS A 1022 -1.39 -31.63 19.11
CA LYS A 1022 -0.99 -33.00 19.49
C LYS A 1022 -2.05 -34.07 19.22
N GLU A 1023 -3.32 -33.81 19.50
CA GLU A 1023 -4.41 -34.76 19.24
C GLU A 1023 -4.56 -35.07 17.74
N LEU A 1024 -4.29 -34.11 16.86
CA LEU A 1024 -4.35 -34.31 15.42
C LEU A 1024 -3.12 -35.06 14.92
N LEU A 1025 -1.95 -34.71 15.43
CA LEU A 1025 -0.68 -35.38 15.14
C LEU A 1025 -0.71 -36.86 15.55
N GLU A 1026 -1.24 -37.21 16.72
CA GLU A 1026 -1.37 -38.62 17.13
C GLU A 1026 -2.37 -39.40 16.26
N ARG A 1027 -3.47 -38.78 15.79
CA ARG A 1027 -4.38 -39.43 14.81
C ARG A 1027 -3.69 -39.69 13.47
N VAL A 1028 -2.91 -38.73 12.97
CA VAL A 1028 -2.17 -38.88 11.71
C VAL A 1028 -1.04 -39.91 11.86
N LYS A 1029 -0.32 -39.92 12.99
CA LYS A 1029 0.69 -40.91 13.35
C LYS A 1029 0.11 -42.32 13.45
N MET A 1030 -1.07 -42.50 14.05
CA MET A 1030 -1.80 -43.78 14.04
C MET A 1030 -2.13 -44.24 12.61
N GLN A 1031 -2.58 -43.33 11.74
CA GLN A 1031 -2.87 -43.67 10.35
C GLN A 1031 -1.60 -44.07 9.59
N LEU A 1032 -0.49 -43.34 9.78
CA LEU A 1032 0.82 -43.70 9.22
C LEU A 1032 1.35 -45.03 9.77
N ALA A 1033 1.09 -45.35 11.03
CA ALA A 1033 1.45 -46.64 11.64
C ALA A 1033 0.69 -47.79 10.97
N SER A 1034 -0.61 -47.61 10.68
CA SER A 1034 -1.41 -48.65 10.02
C SER A 1034 -0.86 -49.06 8.64
N PHE A 1035 -0.26 -48.13 7.89
CA PHE A 1035 0.40 -48.44 6.61
C PHE A 1035 1.69 -49.26 6.75
N LEU A 1036 2.29 -49.29 7.94
CA LEU A 1036 3.57 -49.97 8.24
C LEU A 1036 3.39 -51.28 9.03
N GLU A 1037 2.30 -51.40 9.79
CA GLU A 1037 2.05 -52.52 10.70
C GLU A 1037 1.01 -53.53 10.19
N ASP A 1038 0.14 -53.15 9.26
CA ASP A 1038 -0.85 -54.07 8.68
C ASP A 1038 -0.17 -55.08 7.72
N PRO A 1039 -0.31 -56.40 7.95
CA PRO A 1039 0.24 -57.43 7.08
C PRO A 1039 -0.18 -57.33 5.60
N GLN A 1040 -1.31 -56.70 5.28
CA GLN A 1040 -1.75 -56.47 3.90
C GLN A 1040 -0.73 -55.65 3.08
N TYR A 1041 0.06 -54.80 3.75
CA TYR A 1041 1.00 -53.88 3.10
C TYR A 1041 2.44 -54.39 3.01
N GLN A 1042 2.77 -55.51 3.66
CA GLN A 1042 4.16 -55.98 3.82
C GLN A 1042 4.91 -56.22 2.49
N ASP A 1043 4.19 -56.53 1.40
CA ASP A 1043 4.77 -56.72 0.05
C ASP A 1043 4.55 -55.52 -0.90
N GLN A 1044 3.92 -54.42 -0.43
CA GLN A 1044 3.54 -53.27 -1.25
C GLN A 1044 4.70 -52.30 -1.50
N HIS A 1045 5.56 -52.67 -2.45
CA HIS A 1045 6.76 -51.92 -2.82
C HIS A 1045 6.53 -50.40 -3.04
N SER A 1046 5.51 -50.02 -3.81
CA SER A 1046 5.21 -48.61 -4.10
C SER A 1046 4.79 -47.81 -2.86
N LEU A 1047 4.14 -48.47 -1.88
CA LEU A 1047 3.79 -47.87 -0.60
C LEU A 1047 5.05 -47.57 0.22
N HIS A 1048 5.96 -48.54 0.33
CA HIS A 1048 7.23 -48.36 1.04
C HIS A 1048 8.08 -47.25 0.44
N MET A 1049 8.16 -47.14 -0.89
CA MET A 1049 8.85 -46.03 -1.56
C MET A 1049 8.27 -44.66 -1.16
N GLU A 1050 6.95 -44.52 -1.15
CA GLU A 1050 6.28 -43.25 -0.81
C GLU A 1050 6.46 -42.88 0.68
N ILE A 1051 6.40 -43.87 1.58
CA ILE A 1051 6.66 -43.66 3.01
C ILE A 1051 8.10 -43.20 3.23
N ILE A 1052 9.09 -43.89 2.65
CA ILE A 1052 10.52 -43.55 2.81
C ILE A 1052 10.79 -42.13 2.28
N ARG A 1053 10.28 -41.81 1.09
CA ARG A 1053 10.40 -40.47 0.50
C ARG A 1053 9.75 -39.40 1.38
N THR A 1054 8.54 -39.66 1.87
CA THR A 1054 7.82 -38.74 2.75
C THR A 1054 8.58 -38.52 4.05
N PHE A 1055 9.05 -39.58 4.71
CA PHE A 1055 9.84 -39.52 5.94
C PHE A 1055 11.18 -38.81 5.76
N GLY A 1056 11.89 -39.06 4.64
CA GLY A 1056 13.11 -38.32 4.30
C GLY A 1056 12.89 -36.82 4.11
N ARG A 1057 11.77 -36.45 3.48
CA ARG A 1057 11.38 -35.05 3.26
C ARG A 1057 10.94 -34.33 4.54
N VAL A 1058 10.05 -34.94 5.33
CA VAL A 1058 9.40 -34.27 6.47
C VAL A 1058 10.13 -34.44 7.80
N GLY A 1059 10.89 -35.52 7.96
CA GLY A 1059 11.60 -35.86 9.19
C GLY A 1059 12.57 -34.78 9.70
N PRO A 1060 13.27 -34.00 8.85
CA PRO A 1060 14.08 -32.88 9.30
C PRO A 1060 13.30 -31.70 9.91
N ASN A 1061 12.04 -31.50 9.48
CA ASN A 1061 11.21 -30.34 9.82
C ASN A 1061 10.09 -30.64 10.84
N ALA A 1062 9.75 -31.91 11.03
CA ALA A 1062 8.74 -32.39 11.98
C ALA A 1062 9.22 -32.31 13.45
N GLU A 1063 8.31 -32.55 14.40
CA GLU A 1063 8.68 -32.58 15.84
C GLU A 1063 9.78 -33.63 16.09
N PRO A 1064 10.86 -33.31 16.84
CA PRO A 1064 11.94 -34.26 17.13
C PRO A 1064 11.46 -35.58 17.73
N ARG A 1065 10.40 -35.56 18.55
CA ARG A 1065 9.78 -36.78 19.09
C ARG A 1065 9.22 -37.68 18.00
N PHE A 1066 8.49 -37.14 17.03
CA PHE A 1066 7.98 -37.91 15.91
C PHE A 1066 9.12 -38.46 15.04
N ARG A 1067 10.17 -37.67 14.80
CA ARG A 1067 11.36 -38.13 14.06
C ARG A 1067 12.04 -39.29 14.79
N ASP A 1068 12.29 -39.14 16.09
CA ASP A 1068 13.15 -40.04 16.87
C ASP A 1068 12.41 -41.30 17.35
N GLU A 1069 11.15 -41.18 17.80
CA GLU A 1069 10.33 -42.29 18.30
C GLU A 1069 9.56 -43.03 17.21
N PHE A 1070 9.35 -42.42 16.03
CA PHE A 1070 8.54 -43.01 14.96
C PHE A 1070 9.26 -43.14 13.62
N VAL A 1071 9.82 -42.06 13.06
CA VAL A 1071 10.44 -42.11 11.72
C VAL A 1071 11.69 -42.99 11.70
N LEU A 1072 12.66 -42.73 12.58
CA LEU A 1072 13.95 -43.44 12.57
C LEU A 1072 13.84 -44.95 12.87
N PRO A 1073 13.01 -45.41 13.83
CA PRO A 1073 12.77 -46.85 14.02
C PRO A 1073 12.16 -47.53 12.79
N HIS A 1074 11.25 -46.88 12.07
CA HIS A 1074 10.61 -47.46 10.89
C HIS A 1074 11.51 -47.45 9.65
N LEU A 1075 12.33 -46.41 9.45
CA LEU A 1075 13.37 -46.43 8.40
C LEU A 1075 14.39 -47.56 8.63
N HIS A 1076 14.78 -47.82 9.89
CA HIS A 1076 15.65 -48.96 10.21
C HIS A 1076 14.96 -50.30 9.90
N LYS A 1077 13.70 -50.51 10.33
CA LYS A 1077 12.93 -51.72 9.97
C LYS A 1077 12.86 -51.94 8.45
N LEU A 1078 12.62 -50.88 7.67
CA LEU A 1078 12.53 -50.94 6.21
C LEU A 1078 13.90 -51.24 5.56
N ALA A 1079 14.99 -50.65 6.06
CA ALA A 1079 16.35 -50.97 5.60
C ALA A 1079 16.74 -52.43 5.90
N LEU A 1080 16.40 -52.93 7.09
CA LEU A 1080 16.64 -54.33 7.46
C LEU A 1080 15.82 -55.30 6.59
N ALA A 1081 14.56 -54.97 6.28
CA ALA A 1081 13.73 -55.75 5.36
C ALA A 1081 14.30 -55.73 3.93
N ASN A 1082 14.83 -54.60 3.45
CA ASN A 1082 15.39 -54.48 2.10
C ASN A 1082 16.63 -55.37 1.87
N ASN A 1083 17.47 -55.56 2.88
CA ASN A 1083 18.58 -56.53 2.83
C ASN A 1083 18.12 -57.97 2.54
N SER A 1084 16.86 -58.31 2.83
CA SER A 1084 16.26 -59.62 2.54
C SER A 1084 15.48 -59.67 1.21
N GLN A 1085 15.43 -58.57 0.46
CA GLN A 1085 14.71 -58.49 -0.81
C GLN A 1085 15.44 -59.29 -1.91
N SER A 1086 14.76 -60.29 -2.46
CA SER A 1086 15.32 -61.15 -3.52
C SER A 1086 15.26 -60.51 -4.90
N VAL A 1087 14.36 -59.53 -5.12
CA VAL A 1087 14.22 -58.82 -6.39
C VAL A 1087 15.15 -57.62 -6.44
N GLU A 1088 16.25 -57.74 -7.19
CA GLU A 1088 17.33 -56.75 -7.27
C GLU A 1088 16.85 -55.34 -7.64
N SER A 1089 15.95 -55.18 -8.60
CA SER A 1089 15.41 -53.85 -8.98
C SER A 1089 14.67 -53.18 -7.81
N LYS A 1090 13.74 -53.89 -7.16
CA LYS A 1090 13.03 -53.39 -5.97
C LYS A 1090 13.99 -53.05 -4.83
N ARG A 1091 15.06 -53.83 -4.68
CA ARG A 1091 16.11 -53.63 -3.67
C ARG A 1091 16.88 -52.33 -3.93
N ILE A 1092 17.25 -52.06 -5.20
CA ILE A 1092 17.89 -50.81 -5.63
C ILE A 1092 16.97 -49.60 -5.38
N ASP A 1093 15.70 -49.69 -5.80
CA ASP A 1093 14.75 -48.57 -5.72
C ASP A 1093 14.50 -48.13 -4.26
N ILE A 1094 14.33 -49.10 -3.35
CA ILE A 1094 14.20 -48.84 -1.90
C ILE A 1094 15.52 -48.34 -1.32
N ALA A 1095 16.66 -48.95 -1.64
CA ALA A 1095 17.97 -48.51 -1.13
C ALA A 1095 18.28 -47.07 -1.55
N THR A 1096 17.94 -46.67 -2.78
CA THR A 1096 18.13 -45.30 -3.28
C THR A 1096 17.27 -44.29 -2.51
N GLN A 1097 16.00 -44.59 -2.25
CA GLN A 1097 15.14 -43.71 -1.44
C GLN A 1097 15.56 -43.67 0.03
N LEU A 1098 16.02 -44.79 0.59
CA LEU A 1098 16.60 -44.83 1.94
C LEU A 1098 17.87 -43.96 2.02
N PHE A 1099 18.73 -43.98 0.99
CA PHE A 1099 19.91 -43.14 0.91
C PHE A 1099 19.56 -41.66 0.92
N GLU A 1100 18.58 -41.22 0.11
CA GLU A 1100 18.09 -39.82 0.17
C GLU A 1100 17.55 -39.46 1.57
N ALA A 1101 16.76 -40.34 2.19
CA ALA A 1101 16.17 -40.11 3.51
C ALA A 1101 17.22 -40.04 4.64
N TYR A 1102 18.12 -41.02 4.74
CA TYR A 1102 19.22 -41.02 5.73
C TYR A 1102 20.16 -39.83 5.52
N SER A 1103 20.36 -39.39 4.28
CA SER A 1103 21.17 -38.21 3.97
C SER A 1103 20.52 -36.92 4.48
N ALA A 1104 19.24 -36.70 4.21
CA ALA A 1104 18.50 -35.55 4.74
C ALA A 1104 18.48 -35.52 6.28
N LEU A 1105 18.29 -36.69 6.90
CA LEU A 1105 18.23 -36.84 8.35
C LEU A 1105 19.62 -36.72 9.03
N SER A 1106 20.72 -36.96 8.31
CA SER A 1106 22.07 -36.84 8.86
C SER A 1106 22.46 -35.43 9.32
N CYS A 1107 21.79 -34.40 8.79
CA CYS A 1107 21.94 -33.00 9.21
C CYS A 1107 21.19 -32.67 10.52
N CYS A 1108 20.33 -33.56 11.03
CA CYS A 1108 19.55 -33.34 12.24
C CYS A 1108 20.37 -33.56 13.52
N PHE A 1109 19.94 -32.93 14.62
CA PHE A 1109 20.39 -33.31 15.96
C PHE A 1109 19.62 -34.55 16.41
N ILE A 1110 20.28 -35.71 16.41
CA ILE A 1110 19.74 -37.02 16.85
C ILE A 1110 20.42 -37.38 18.18
N SER A 1111 19.64 -37.84 19.16
CA SER A 1111 20.18 -38.25 20.48
C SER A 1111 21.04 -39.51 20.37
N GLU A 1112 21.96 -39.71 21.31
CA GLU A 1112 22.89 -40.85 21.30
C GLU A 1112 22.17 -42.21 21.34
N GLU A 1113 21.13 -42.33 22.18
CA GLU A 1113 20.30 -43.54 22.27
C GLU A 1113 19.66 -43.89 20.91
N VAL A 1114 19.08 -42.91 20.23
CA VAL A 1114 18.43 -43.09 18.92
C VAL A 1114 19.46 -43.31 17.81
N MET A 1115 20.63 -42.68 17.93
CA MET A 1115 21.78 -42.87 17.05
C MET A 1115 22.23 -44.34 17.08
N VAL A 1116 22.40 -44.91 18.27
CA VAL A 1116 22.88 -46.28 18.48
C VAL A 1116 21.79 -47.32 18.17
N ASN A 1117 20.54 -47.09 18.58
CA ASN A 1117 19.46 -48.06 18.46
C ASN A 1117 18.83 -48.13 17.05
N HIS A 1118 18.84 -47.02 16.30
CA HIS A 1118 18.09 -46.92 15.03
C HIS A 1118 18.89 -46.32 13.88
N PHE A 1119 19.61 -45.21 14.08
CA PHE A 1119 20.27 -44.51 12.96
C PHE A 1119 21.48 -45.28 12.40
N LEU A 1120 22.45 -45.64 13.26
CA LEU A 1120 23.63 -46.41 12.88
C LEU A 1120 23.29 -47.82 12.36
N PRO A 1121 22.40 -48.61 13.00
CA PRO A 1121 21.95 -49.89 12.47
C PRO A 1121 21.30 -49.78 11.08
N GLY A 1122 20.47 -48.76 10.86
CA GLY A 1122 19.86 -48.49 9.55
C GLY A 1122 20.88 -48.12 8.48
N LEU A 1123 21.83 -47.22 8.79
CA LEU A 1123 22.94 -46.89 7.89
C LEU A 1123 23.80 -48.13 7.54
N ARG A 1124 24.05 -49.02 8.52
CA ARG A 1124 24.80 -50.26 8.29
C ARG A 1124 24.03 -51.24 7.40
N CYS A 1125 22.70 -51.33 7.53
CA CYS A 1125 21.87 -52.11 6.62
C CYS A 1125 21.96 -51.54 5.20
N LEU A 1126 21.70 -50.25 5.04
CA LEU A 1126 21.77 -49.55 3.75
C LEU A 1126 23.17 -49.63 3.10
N ARG A 1127 24.24 -49.63 3.89
CA ARG A 1127 25.61 -49.85 3.39
C ARG A 1127 25.79 -51.24 2.78
N ALA A 1128 25.21 -52.28 3.37
CA ALA A 1128 25.28 -53.65 2.85
C ALA A 1128 24.49 -53.82 1.54
N ASP A 1129 23.42 -53.05 1.34
CA ASP A 1129 22.78 -52.89 0.03
C ASP A 1129 23.72 -52.17 -0.95
N MET A 1130 24.22 -50.98 -0.60
CA MET A 1130 25.02 -50.15 -1.52
C MET A 1130 26.39 -50.74 -1.87
N GLU A 1131 26.99 -51.57 -1.03
CA GLU A 1131 28.23 -52.31 -1.36
C GLU A 1131 28.05 -53.22 -2.59
N GLN A 1132 26.84 -53.75 -2.82
CA GLN A 1132 26.51 -54.60 -3.97
C GLN A 1132 25.95 -53.80 -5.15
N LEU A 1133 25.25 -52.69 -4.87
CA LEU A 1133 24.41 -51.99 -5.86
C LEU A 1133 25.03 -50.67 -6.37
N SER A 1134 25.80 -49.95 -5.55
CA SER A 1134 26.37 -48.65 -5.89
C SER A 1134 27.60 -48.30 -5.02
N PRO A 1135 28.83 -48.64 -5.47
CA PRO A 1135 30.04 -48.43 -4.67
C PRO A 1135 30.37 -46.95 -4.42
N GLU A 1136 29.82 -46.01 -5.20
CA GLU A 1136 29.97 -44.57 -4.95
C GLU A 1136 29.18 -44.12 -3.72
N HIS A 1137 27.94 -44.61 -3.56
CA HIS A 1137 27.12 -44.35 -2.38
C HIS A 1137 27.62 -45.09 -1.14
N GLU A 1138 28.22 -46.29 -1.30
CA GLU A 1138 28.87 -47.03 -0.20
C GLU A 1138 29.94 -46.16 0.50
N VAL A 1139 30.78 -45.46 -0.27
CA VAL A 1139 31.86 -44.61 0.28
C VAL A 1139 31.29 -43.45 1.10
N ILE A 1140 30.16 -42.87 0.66
CA ILE A 1140 29.46 -41.82 1.41
C ILE A 1140 28.92 -42.39 2.73
N LEU A 1141 28.22 -43.52 2.68
CA LEU A 1141 27.65 -44.18 3.87
C LEU A 1141 28.75 -44.63 4.85
N SER A 1142 29.86 -45.15 4.35
CA SER A 1142 31.07 -45.45 5.13
C SER A 1142 31.63 -44.22 5.85
N SER A 1143 31.53 -43.03 5.25
CA SER A 1143 31.91 -41.76 5.90
C SER A 1143 30.89 -41.34 6.96
N MET A 1144 29.59 -41.44 6.66
CA MET A 1144 28.50 -41.09 7.58
C MET A 1144 28.50 -41.97 8.83
N ILE A 1145 28.71 -43.28 8.67
CA ILE A 1145 28.82 -44.24 9.77
C ILE A 1145 29.98 -43.86 10.68
N LYS A 1146 31.18 -43.61 10.12
CA LYS A 1146 32.34 -43.19 10.92
C LYS A 1146 32.11 -41.87 11.65
N GLU A 1147 31.46 -40.88 11.02
CA GLU A 1147 31.14 -39.63 11.69
C GLU A 1147 30.15 -39.84 12.86
N CYS A 1148 29.18 -40.73 12.69
CA CYS A 1148 28.23 -41.09 13.74
C CYS A 1148 28.90 -41.90 14.87
N GLU A 1149 29.77 -42.85 14.55
CA GLU A 1149 30.58 -43.60 15.52
C GLU A 1149 31.49 -42.66 16.33
N ILE A 1150 32.21 -41.74 15.67
CA ILE A 1150 33.04 -40.72 16.32
C ILE A 1150 32.20 -39.79 17.24
N LYS A 1151 30.96 -39.45 16.86
CA LYS A 1151 30.05 -38.64 17.71
C LYS A 1151 29.63 -39.37 18.98
N VAL A 1152 29.42 -40.70 18.92
CA VAL A 1152 29.11 -41.55 20.08
C VAL A 1152 30.36 -41.71 20.95
N GLU A 1153 31.50 -42.09 20.36
CA GLU A 1153 32.77 -42.31 21.07
C GLU A 1153 33.29 -41.04 21.79
N ASN A 1154 33.23 -39.88 21.13
CA ASN A 1154 33.70 -38.62 21.72
C ASN A 1154 32.84 -38.13 22.89
N ARG A 1155 31.57 -38.53 23.00
CA ARG A 1155 30.72 -38.23 24.17
C ARG A 1155 30.91 -39.27 25.28
N GLY A 1156 31.01 -40.55 24.95
CA GLY A 1156 31.35 -41.60 25.92
C GLY A 1156 32.71 -41.40 26.62
N MET A 1157 33.64 -40.64 26.00
CA MET A 1157 34.89 -40.22 26.65
C MET A 1157 34.79 -38.92 27.46
N ALA A 1158 33.76 -38.10 27.25
CA ALA A 1158 33.60 -36.80 27.94
C ALA A 1158 33.13 -36.94 29.39
N ASP A 1159 32.33 -37.98 29.70
CA ASP A 1159 31.87 -38.29 31.07
C ASP A 1159 33.01 -38.67 32.03
N ALA A 1160 34.22 -38.94 31.52
CA ALA A 1160 35.39 -39.31 32.32
C ALA A 1160 36.21 -38.10 32.83
N GLN A 1161 36.14 -36.93 32.17
CA GLN A 1161 36.90 -35.72 32.55
C GLN A 1161 36.18 -34.43 32.10
N GLY A 1162 35.52 -33.76 33.06
CA GLY A 1162 34.80 -32.51 32.80
C GLY A 1162 35.71 -31.35 32.43
N SER A 1163 35.76 -31.01 31.13
CA SER A 1163 36.22 -29.73 30.57
C SER A 1163 35.84 -29.67 29.09
N MET A 1164 34.81 -28.90 28.71
CA MET A 1164 34.57 -28.64 27.27
C MET A 1164 35.63 -27.69 26.70
N SER A 1165 36.02 -27.93 25.45
CA SER A 1165 36.87 -27.04 24.66
C SER A 1165 36.20 -26.72 23.34
N ILE A 1166 35.92 -25.43 23.13
CA ILE A 1166 35.20 -24.86 21.98
C ILE A 1166 35.83 -25.22 20.62
N ALA A 1167 37.10 -25.66 20.61
CA ALA A 1167 37.83 -26.04 19.41
C ALA A 1167 37.29 -27.29 18.68
N SER A 1168 36.62 -28.22 19.37
CA SER A 1168 36.08 -29.44 18.72
C SER A 1168 34.83 -29.16 17.86
N SER A 1169 34.04 -28.16 18.25
CA SER A 1169 32.82 -27.73 17.55
C SER A 1169 33.11 -27.21 16.13
N LEU A 1170 34.16 -26.39 16.00
CA LEU A 1170 34.54 -25.72 14.75
C LEU A 1170 35.10 -26.70 13.71
N VAL A 1171 35.78 -27.77 14.14
CA VAL A 1171 36.27 -28.83 13.23
C VAL A 1171 35.10 -29.62 12.62
N GLY A 1172 33.98 -29.73 13.34
CA GLY A 1172 32.76 -30.37 12.83
C GLY A 1172 32.06 -29.60 11.71
N GLU A 1173 32.13 -28.26 11.71
CA GLU A 1173 31.53 -27.44 10.64
C GLU A 1173 32.34 -27.53 9.33
N ASP A 1174 33.67 -27.58 9.44
CA ASP A 1174 34.57 -27.70 8.29
C ASP A 1174 34.51 -29.10 7.63
N ALA A 1175 34.17 -30.14 8.42
CA ALA A 1175 33.82 -31.46 7.91
C ALA A 1175 32.44 -31.47 7.23
N LYS A 1176 31.42 -30.85 7.85
CA LYS A 1176 30.06 -30.74 7.28
C LYS A 1176 30.04 -29.99 5.95
N THR A 1177 30.76 -28.87 5.81
CA THR A 1177 30.82 -28.13 4.53
C THR A 1177 31.51 -28.92 3.42
N LYS A 1178 32.59 -29.65 3.73
CA LYS A 1178 33.24 -30.58 2.79
C LYS A 1178 32.34 -31.76 2.41
N PHE A 1179 31.58 -32.30 3.36
CA PHE A 1179 30.59 -33.34 3.12
C PHE A 1179 29.46 -32.84 2.20
N LEU A 1180 28.85 -31.70 2.52
CA LEU A 1180 27.80 -31.07 1.71
C LEU A 1180 28.26 -30.75 0.28
N SER A 1181 29.49 -30.26 0.12
CA SER A 1181 30.11 -30.01 -1.19
C SER A 1181 30.26 -31.29 -2.03
N LYS A 1182 30.70 -32.40 -1.42
CA LYS A 1182 30.84 -33.69 -2.09
C LYS A 1182 29.49 -34.37 -2.35
N MET A 1183 28.51 -34.17 -1.47
CA MET A 1183 27.15 -34.70 -1.60
C MET A 1183 26.36 -34.00 -2.71
N GLY A 1184 26.45 -32.67 -2.80
CA GLY A 1184 25.80 -31.87 -3.85
C GLY A 1184 26.31 -32.14 -5.27
N GLN A 1185 27.41 -32.89 -5.43
CA GLN A 1185 27.93 -33.35 -6.72
C GLN A 1185 27.41 -34.74 -7.12
N LEU A 1186 26.89 -35.53 -6.17
CA LEU A 1186 26.47 -36.93 -6.37
C LEU A 1186 24.94 -37.11 -6.27
N THR A 1187 24.23 -36.22 -5.59
CA THR A 1187 22.75 -36.22 -5.59
C THR A 1187 22.19 -35.49 -6.81
N THR A 1188 21.36 -36.17 -7.60
CA THR A 1188 20.59 -35.57 -8.72
C THR A 1188 19.49 -34.59 -8.25
N SER A 1189 19.17 -34.60 -6.95
CA SER A 1189 18.02 -33.94 -6.32
C SER A 1189 18.40 -32.72 -5.47
N GLY A 1190 19.06 -31.70 -6.06
CA GLY A 1190 19.52 -30.49 -5.33
C GLY A 1190 18.44 -29.72 -4.55
N ALA A 1191 17.15 -29.96 -4.84
CA ALA A 1191 16.02 -29.37 -4.13
C ALA A 1191 15.83 -29.90 -2.68
N MET A 1192 16.24 -31.13 -2.37
CA MET A 1192 16.08 -31.70 -1.01
C MET A 1192 16.93 -30.95 0.02
N LEU A 1193 18.19 -30.63 -0.33
CA LEU A 1193 19.13 -29.93 0.55
C LEU A 1193 18.70 -28.49 0.87
N ALA A 1194 18.03 -27.81 -0.06
CA ALA A 1194 17.54 -26.45 0.14
C ALA A 1194 16.45 -26.35 1.23
N ASN A 1195 15.62 -27.41 1.39
CA ASN A 1195 14.55 -27.44 2.38
C ASN A 1195 15.06 -27.67 3.83
N VAL A 1196 16.25 -28.23 4.01
CA VAL A 1196 16.84 -28.51 5.34
C VAL A 1196 17.23 -27.23 6.09
N PHE A 1197 17.41 -26.10 5.40
CA PHE A 1197 17.85 -24.83 5.99
C PHE A 1197 16.72 -23.82 6.26
N GLN A 1198 15.45 -24.18 6.07
CA GLN A 1198 14.32 -23.35 6.50
C GLN A 1198 14.09 -23.45 8.02
N ARG A 1199 14.93 -22.80 8.81
CA ARG A 1199 14.63 -22.55 10.23
C ARG A 1199 13.31 -21.79 10.34
N LYS A 1200 12.35 -22.34 11.11
CA LYS A 1200 11.17 -21.59 11.57
C LYS A 1200 11.65 -20.29 12.24
N LYS A 1201 11.11 -19.16 11.79
CA LYS A 1201 11.26 -17.85 12.42
C LYS A 1201 10.17 -17.65 13.47
#